data_AF-C5MEJ7-F1
#
_entry.id   AF-C5MEJ7-F1
#
_cell.length_a   1.000
_cell.length_b   1.000
_cell.length_c   1.000
_cell.angle_alpha   90.00
_cell.angle_beta   90.00
_cell.angle_gamma   90.00
#
_symmetry.space_group_name_H-M   'P 1'
#
loop_
_entity.id
_entity.type
_entity.pdbx_description
1 polymer ?
#
loop_
_entity_poly.entity_id
_entity_poly.type
_entity_poly.pdbx_seq_one_letter_code
_entity_poly.pdbx_strand_id
1 'polypeptide(L)'
;MDAWTTATTSSLSGLSKVGGSGFSSQVPDILNLSDPLLSKIITSKKALQLIESNLVSGDESNTANKMIIQLLMASCDGDAVTLESITRSHPELVDQLFPSDSNGATALIYAVCFNNSDIVQSLLNNHNADPDLPDSIIKYTPIMWAVHLNQLEMVKLLISHQADPYLSPNDDGKNAISLVYPEHTEMYDYFKSHNLLKPKLDGDDEEVFGADAFTPTQDEFEDDFARKLKMQTLTSSPSGSKYEEDEQEEQVHEEDDEYTLSQNIELKQTPEFEYDKLLPEQYIKFTDSDIPSLLNYIFNLRSQTTYQHNTKLPATIVFQLIRYSALKVESSELSDFLFDCFTARLRTVTNTKSGAFNMAIQDDGNPANAHGAGDIVLLSYWLSSLQFLHFYFGKNEIYSKYPRFLQEIISLVQSLIATLSFSINSRLNLLVDDCIINFTNLVDVSNVLYAKDWNLFKKNKSHPNTYDDILNTLYPPSQNELMKPSPIKYLQVLGALDYVLKIHNVDNLLRSETYSQVFYYINCTIFNRIISQSKYCTRSKAIQIRLNISAIEDWLRSHNMKVYKPETIGGLSKLIKAGDVKLHYVLNEDSDPQYHKNPHYLQFYYHSLYHVGKYQLQPVIELLQWLQCMSSLNDEESLINTINQFDCLNYYQLVKVANKLYKYEVNEDKLPKKLINVIKALMNEQGPNQIKRLYLHYMTQTTFLSKEEYIYLNPNFIFEVALPNLTELINNYGAGLGGVRILRNKKYQPTLPIAIIDEIDEIQAENNSWRDDSYNYAKEGEGDEEGEADYDDDREENGEANEHGREEKESLSTDGILGFKVDSPTTEKDGFKGDEIFKQVQMPNSLLHKNWGDTGGVEDFEANPW
;
A
#
# COMPACT_ATOMS: atom_id res chain seq x y z
N MET A 1 47.04 -29.82 37.44
CA MET A 1 46.03 -28.75 37.28
C MET A 1 46.61 -27.53 36.55
N ASP A 2 47.82 -27.07 36.85
CA ASP A 2 48.41 -25.87 36.19
C ASP A 2 48.86 -26.05 34.72
N ALA A 3 48.87 -27.27 34.18
CA ALA A 3 49.22 -27.52 32.77
C ALA A 3 48.07 -27.27 31.78
N TRP A 4 46.82 -27.19 32.27
CA TRP A 4 45.63 -27.00 31.43
C TRP A 4 45.40 -25.54 31.02
N THR A 5 45.79 -24.59 31.88
CA THR A 5 45.56 -23.16 31.67
C THR A 5 46.57 -22.50 30.73
N THR A 6 47.73 -23.12 30.49
CA THR A 6 48.83 -22.52 29.71
C THR A 6 48.83 -22.85 28.22
N ALA A 7 48.04 -23.82 27.75
CA ALA A 7 48.06 -24.27 26.35
C ALA A 7 47.07 -23.51 25.43
N THR A 8 46.08 -22.80 25.99
CA THR A 8 45.01 -22.15 25.22
C THR A 8 45.33 -20.73 24.77
N THR A 9 46.45 -20.13 25.20
CA THR A 9 46.75 -18.70 24.98
C THR A 9 47.88 -18.43 23.99
N SER A 10 48.49 -19.44 23.37
CA SER A 10 49.55 -19.18 22.37
C SER A 10 49.53 -20.19 21.23
N SER A 11 49.03 -19.80 20.06
CA SER A 11 49.77 -19.86 18.79
C SER A 11 48.87 -19.73 17.54
N LEU A 12 49.45 -19.11 16.51
CA LEU A 12 49.15 -19.24 15.07
C LEU A 12 48.30 -18.17 14.37
N SER A 13 48.73 -16.93 14.56
CA SER A 13 48.81 -15.88 13.54
C SER A 13 49.89 -16.16 12.48
N GLY A 14 49.79 -17.26 11.72
CA GLY A 14 50.75 -17.48 10.63
C GLY A 14 50.57 -18.78 9.89
N LEU A 15 50.02 -18.71 8.67
CA LEU A 15 50.45 -19.44 7.46
C LEU A 15 49.43 -19.23 6.34
N SER A 16 49.50 -18.08 5.69
CA SER A 16 48.97 -17.86 4.34
C SER A 16 50.02 -18.28 3.30
N LYS A 17 49.57 -18.94 2.22
CA LYS A 17 50.26 -19.29 0.95
C LYS A 17 51.03 -20.61 0.91
N VAL A 18 50.49 -21.58 0.17
CA VAL A 18 51.11 -22.27 -1.00
C VAL A 18 49.96 -22.86 -1.85
N GLY A 19 49.97 -22.64 -3.16
CA GLY A 19 49.00 -23.20 -4.11
C GLY A 19 49.46 -24.51 -4.79
N GLY A 20 48.55 -25.19 -5.49
CA GLY A 20 48.89 -26.29 -6.40
C GLY A 20 47.81 -27.38 -6.52
N SER A 21 47.42 -27.66 -7.76
CA SER A 21 46.33 -28.56 -8.18
C SER A 21 46.60 -30.07 -8.05
N GLY A 22 45.53 -30.82 -7.79
CA GLY A 22 45.24 -32.14 -8.39
C GLY A 22 45.79 -33.38 -7.69
N PHE A 23 44.93 -34.14 -7.01
CA PHE A 23 44.72 -35.60 -7.17
C PHE A 23 43.62 -36.06 -6.20
N SER A 24 42.61 -36.76 -6.73
CA SER A 24 41.53 -37.39 -5.98
C SER A 24 41.96 -38.75 -5.44
N SER A 25 41.80 -38.95 -4.13
CA SER A 25 41.53 -40.26 -3.53
C SER A 25 40.96 -40.06 -2.12
N GLN A 26 39.83 -40.72 -1.87
CA GLN A 26 39.00 -40.70 -0.67
C GLN A 26 39.81 -40.63 0.65
N VAL A 27 39.58 -39.57 1.43
CA VAL A 27 39.98 -39.43 2.84
C VAL A 27 38.69 -39.08 3.61
N PRO A 28 38.41 -39.69 4.79
CA PRO A 28 37.22 -39.37 5.58
C PRO A 28 37.22 -37.89 5.96
N ASP A 29 36.04 -37.28 5.95
CA ASP A 29 35.83 -35.85 6.22
C ASP A 29 36.74 -35.31 7.31
N ILE A 30 37.66 -34.43 6.89
CA ILE A 30 38.61 -33.78 7.78
C ILE A 30 37.79 -32.86 8.68
N LEU A 31 37.75 -33.19 9.99
CA LEU A 31 37.23 -32.35 11.06
C LEU A 31 37.51 -30.88 10.74
N ASN A 32 36.47 -30.05 10.71
CA ASN A 32 36.60 -28.65 10.31
C ASN A 32 37.40 -27.87 11.37
N LEU A 33 38.73 -27.88 11.24
CA LEU A 33 39.68 -27.22 12.15
C LEU A 33 39.55 -25.69 12.19
N SER A 34 38.69 -25.11 11.34
CA SER A 34 38.42 -23.66 11.31
C SER A 34 37.33 -23.21 12.30
N ASP A 35 36.58 -24.14 12.90
CA ASP A 35 35.52 -23.81 13.85
C ASP A 35 36.10 -23.41 15.22
N PRO A 36 35.88 -22.16 15.68
CA PRO A 36 36.39 -21.67 16.96
C PRO A 36 35.80 -22.40 18.17
N LEU A 37 34.59 -22.97 18.07
CA LEU A 37 33.96 -23.70 19.18
C LEU A 37 34.55 -25.12 19.29
N LEU A 38 34.65 -25.84 18.18
CA LEU A 38 35.27 -27.17 18.13
C LEU A 38 36.78 -27.13 18.49
N SER A 39 37.47 -26.03 18.20
CA SER A 39 38.88 -25.84 18.55
C SER A 39 39.17 -26.03 20.05
N LYS A 40 38.23 -25.64 20.93
CA LYS A 40 38.34 -25.80 22.38
C LYS A 40 38.28 -27.27 22.80
N ILE A 41 37.39 -28.06 22.17
CA ILE A 41 37.25 -29.50 22.41
C ILE A 41 38.45 -30.28 21.83
N ILE A 42 38.99 -29.85 20.69
CA ILE A 42 40.22 -30.44 20.14
C ILE A 42 41.41 -30.17 21.07
N THR A 43 41.46 -28.97 21.66
CA THR A 43 42.52 -28.60 22.62
C THR A 43 42.39 -29.37 23.93
N SER A 44 41.15 -29.60 24.43
CA SER A 44 40.91 -30.46 25.58
C SER A 44 41.31 -31.92 25.29
N LYS A 45 40.99 -32.47 24.12
CA LYS A 45 41.46 -33.81 23.68
C LYS A 45 42.99 -33.92 23.69
N LYS A 46 43.70 -32.94 23.13
CA LYS A 46 45.18 -32.93 23.14
C LYS A 46 45.74 -32.86 24.56
N ALA A 47 45.08 -32.11 25.46
CA ALA A 47 45.46 -32.06 26.87
C ALA A 47 45.22 -33.40 27.57
N LEU A 48 44.15 -34.12 27.25
CA LEU A 48 43.88 -35.49 27.74
C LEU A 48 44.96 -36.48 27.28
N GLN A 49 45.36 -36.45 26.01
CA GLN A 49 46.45 -37.28 25.46
C GLN A 49 47.82 -37.01 26.14
N LEU A 50 48.12 -35.73 26.45
CA LEU A 50 49.33 -35.37 27.18
C LEU A 50 49.30 -35.85 28.65
N ILE A 51 48.12 -35.89 29.27
CA ILE A 51 47.98 -36.40 30.64
C ILE A 51 48.05 -37.93 30.64
N GLU A 52 47.44 -38.61 29.67
CA GLU A 52 47.51 -40.05 29.52
C GLU A 52 48.96 -40.54 29.34
N SER A 53 49.73 -39.88 28.48
CA SER A 53 51.15 -40.22 28.26
C SER A 53 52.04 -39.95 29.49
N ASN A 54 51.76 -38.93 30.29
CA ASN A 54 52.48 -38.65 31.53
C ASN A 54 52.11 -39.62 32.68
N LEU A 55 50.86 -40.08 32.75
CA LEU A 55 50.38 -41.07 33.73
C LEU A 55 50.98 -42.48 33.57
N VAL A 56 51.63 -42.76 32.42
CA VAL A 56 52.40 -44.00 32.22
C VAL A 56 53.69 -44.00 33.07
N SER A 57 54.10 -42.86 33.65
CA SER A 57 55.42 -42.69 34.28
C SER A 57 55.47 -42.33 35.78
N GLY A 58 54.36 -42.27 36.52
CA GLY A 58 54.45 -42.12 37.99
C GLY A 58 53.13 -41.88 38.74
N ASP A 59 53.08 -42.45 39.95
CA ASP A 59 52.13 -42.29 41.07
C ASP A 59 50.75 -42.99 41.02
N GLU A 60 50.57 -43.95 41.93
CA GLU A 60 49.38 -44.80 42.17
C GLU A 60 48.19 -44.09 42.85
N SER A 61 48.22 -42.75 43.04
CA SER A 61 47.22 -42.06 43.88
C SER A 61 45.98 -41.51 43.15
N ASN A 62 45.78 -41.79 41.85
CA ASN A 62 44.64 -41.22 41.10
C ASN A 62 44.01 -42.18 40.06
N THR A 63 43.67 -43.40 40.51
CA THR A 63 43.07 -44.45 39.66
C THR A 63 41.76 -44.04 38.99
N ALA A 64 40.90 -43.28 39.67
CA ALA A 64 39.63 -42.80 39.13
C ALA A 64 39.80 -41.81 37.96
N ASN A 65 40.72 -40.85 38.08
CA ASN A 65 41.02 -39.90 37.00
C ASN A 65 41.64 -40.59 35.78
N LYS A 66 42.45 -41.63 35.99
CA LYS A 66 43.00 -42.43 34.89
C LYS A 66 41.90 -43.15 34.11
N MET A 67 40.90 -43.70 34.79
CA MET A 67 39.77 -44.40 34.17
C MET A 67 38.86 -43.45 33.38
N ILE A 68 38.55 -42.26 33.92
CA ILE A 68 37.80 -41.22 33.18
C ILE A 68 38.55 -40.77 31.93
N ILE A 69 39.85 -40.51 32.04
CA ILE A 69 40.64 -40.08 30.89
C ILE A 69 40.64 -41.16 29.80
N GLN A 70 40.77 -42.43 30.17
CA GLN A 70 40.67 -43.55 29.24
C GLN A 70 39.27 -43.69 28.62
N LEU A 71 38.21 -43.46 29.40
CA LEU A 71 36.82 -43.47 28.91
C LEU A 71 36.58 -42.35 27.87
N LEU A 72 37.05 -41.14 28.15
CA LEU A 72 36.92 -40.00 27.23
C LEU A 72 37.76 -40.18 25.97
N MET A 73 38.97 -40.72 26.09
CA MET A 73 39.82 -41.06 24.95
C MET A 73 39.18 -42.15 24.08
N ALA A 74 38.65 -43.22 24.67
CA ALA A 74 37.90 -44.26 23.96
C ALA A 74 36.67 -43.68 23.23
N SER A 75 35.96 -42.74 23.88
CA SER A 75 34.82 -42.02 23.29
C SER A 75 35.20 -41.17 22.09
N CYS A 76 36.40 -40.56 22.11
CA CYS A 76 36.93 -39.77 21.00
C CYS A 76 37.47 -40.64 19.84
N ASP A 77 38.09 -41.77 20.16
CA ASP A 77 38.83 -42.60 19.20
C ASP A 77 37.98 -43.73 18.60
N GLY A 78 36.74 -43.92 19.09
CA GLY A 78 35.83 -44.94 18.54
C GLY A 78 36.03 -46.35 19.11
N ASP A 79 36.78 -46.49 20.21
CA ASP A 79 37.07 -47.80 20.81
C ASP A 79 35.94 -48.28 21.74
N ALA A 80 34.97 -48.95 21.13
CA ALA A 80 33.81 -49.51 21.83
C ALA A 80 34.19 -50.58 22.89
N VAL A 81 35.27 -51.32 22.68
CA VAL A 81 35.65 -52.46 23.56
C VAL A 81 36.17 -51.95 24.89
N THR A 82 37.06 -50.96 24.86
CA THR A 82 37.58 -50.34 26.09
C THR A 82 36.50 -49.53 26.79
N LEU A 83 35.67 -48.81 26.03
CA LEU A 83 34.53 -48.08 26.58
C LEU A 83 33.57 -49.00 27.35
N GLU A 84 33.09 -50.09 26.75
CA GLU A 84 32.19 -51.05 27.42
C GLU A 84 32.80 -51.69 28.66
N SER A 85 34.12 -51.93 28.66
CA SER A 85 34.81 -52.51 29.82
C SER A 85 34.85 -51.54 31.01
N ILE A 86 35.03 -50.24 30.73
CA ILE A 86 35.12 -49.19 31.74
C ILE A 86 33.71 -48.81 32.24
N THR A 87 32.74 -48.64 31.35
CA THR A 87 31.36 -48.30 31.74
C THR A 87 30.67 -49.43 32.52
N ARG A 88 30.97 -50.70 32.22
CA ARG A 88 30.46 -51.85 32.99
C ARG A 88 31.10 -51.97 34.38
N SER A 89 32.35 -51.54 34.54
CA SER A 89 33.05 -51.57 35.84
C SER A 89 32.74 -50.34 36.69
N HIS A 90 32.48 -49.19 36.08
CA HIS A 90 32.23 -47.90 36.74
C HIS A 90 31.13 -47.09 36.02
N PRO A 91 29.84 -47.42 36.23
CA PRO A 91 28.74 -46.71 35.59
C PRO A 91 28.61 -45.24 36.04
N GLU A 92 29.13 -44.89 37.21
CA GLU A 92 29.10 -43.53 37.77
C GLU A 92 29.92 -42.50 36.96
N LEU A 93 30.80 -42.97 36.06
CA LEU A 93 31.72 -42.10 35.30
C LEU A 93 31.14 -41.58 33.98
N VAL A 94 29.99 -42.09 33.54
CA VAL A 94 29.40 -41.81 32.23
C VAL A 94 28.95 -40.35 32.10
N ASP A 95 28.31 -39.83 33.14
CA ASP A 95 27.77 -38.47 33.19
C ASP A 95 28.71 -37.47 33.86
N GLN A 96 29.94 -37.88 34.19
CA GLN A 96 30.89 -37.03 34.90
C GLN A 96 31.56 -36.02 33.96
N LEU A 97 31.48 -34.73 34.32
CA LEU A 97 32.18 -33.64 33.65
C LEU A 97 33.67 -33.65 34.04
N PHE A 98 34.56 -33.76 33.07
CA PHE A 98 36.00 -33.78 33.31
C PHE A 98 36.72 -32.78 32.40
N PRO A 99 37.77 -32.07 32.90
CA PRO A 99 38.53 -32.24 34.16
C PRO A 99 37.95 -31.58 35.43
N SER A 100 36.92 -30.75 35.31
CA SER A 100 36.27 -30.08 36.45
C SER A 100 34.88 -29.63 36.05
N ASP A 101 33.97 -29.49 37.02
CA ASP A 101 32.60 -28.99 36.84
C ASP A 101 32.54 -27.58 36.21
N SER A 102 33.64 -26.81 36.26
CA SER A 102 33.74 -25.47 35.68
C SER A 102 34.26 -25.43 34.23
N ASN A 103 34.84 -26.50 33.72
CA ASN A 103 35.48 -26.51 32.39
C ASN A 103 35.63 -27.95 31.84
N GLY A 104 34.56 -28.73 31.86
CA GLY A 104 34.54 -30.12 31.42
C GLY A 104 33.39 -30.45 30.46
N ALA A 105 33.47 -31.62 29.84
CA ALA A 105 32.41 -32.17 28.98
C ALA A 105 32.25 -33.66 29.27
N THR A 106 31.07 -34.21 28.99
CA THR A 106 30.73 -35.63 29.21
C THR A 106 31.26 -36.51 28.08
N ALA A 107 31.35 -37.82 28.33
CA ALA A 107 31.75 -38.81 27.31
C ALA A 107 30.85 -38.75 26.06
N LEU A 108 29.56 -38.48 26.26
CA LEU A 108 28.57 -38.34 25.19
C LEU A 108 28.88 -37.15 24.27
N ILE A 109 29.23 -35.99 24.83
CA ILE A 109 29.56 -34.79 24.03
C ILE A 109 30.82 -35.02 23.21
N TYR A 110 31.85 -35.66 23.77
CA TYR A 110 33.04 -36.03 23.01
C TYR A 110 32.71 -36.99 21.86
N ALA A 111 31.86 -38.00 22.09
CA ALA A 111 31.45 -38.93 21.05
C ALA A 111 30.68 -38.24 19.91
N VAL A 112 29.80 -37.27 20.22
CA VAL A 112 29.07 -36.46 19.23
C VAL A 112 30.03 -35.55 18.43
N CYS A 113 30.93 -34.83 19.10
CA CYS A 113 31.88 -33.93 18.41
C CYS A 113 32.82 -34.66 17.44
N PHE A 114 33.14 -35.92 17.72
CA PHE A 114 33.97 -36.77 16.84
C PHE A 114 33.15 -37.70 15.92
N ASN A 115 31.83 -37.57 15.90
CA ASN A 115 30.90 -38.31 15.03
C ASN A 115 30.95 -39.85 15.19
N ASN A 116 31.12 -40.34 16.43
CA ASN A 116 31.21 -41.78 16.75
C ASN A 116 29.82 -42.36 17.08
N SER A 117 29.03 -42.69 16.05
CA SER A 117 27.66 -43.22 16.17
C SER A 117 27.54 -44.42 17.11
N ASP A 118 28.45 -45.38 17.00
CA ASP A 118 28.37 -46.66 17.70
C ASP A 118 28.57 -46.49 19.20
N ILE A 119 29.42 -45.53 19.59
CA ILE A 119 29.64 -45.16 20.98
C ILE A 119 28.43 -44.41 21.53
N VAL A 120 27.88 -43.46 20.78
CA VAL A 120 26.67 -42.72 21.17
C VAL A 120 25.50 -43.69 21.40
N GLN A 121 25.31 -44.67 20.50
CA GLN A 121 24.31 -45.73 20.68
C GLN A 121 24.56 -46.57 21.93
N SER A 122 25.82 -46.96 22.20
CA SER A 122 26.15 -47.78 23.37
C SER A 122 25.93 -47.02 24.68
N LEU A 123 26.33 -45.74 24.74
CA LEU A 123 26.15 -44.88 25.92
C LEU A 123 24.67 -44.63 26.24
N LEU A 124 23.84 -44.37 25.21
CA LEU A 124 22.41 -44.10 25.39
C LEU A 124 21.57 -45.37 25.64
N ASN A 125 21.84 -46.47 24.94
CA ASN A 125 21.05 -47.71 25.08
C ASN A 125 21.44 -48.57 26.28
N ASN A 126 22.75 -48.70 26.55
CA ASN A 126 23.25 -49.70 27.52
C ASN A 126 23.63 -49.08 28.87
N HIS A 127 23.88 -47.78 28.92
CA HIS A 127 24.47 -47.11 30.08
C HIS A 127 23.65 -45.92 30.61
N ASN A 128 22.45 -45.67 30.07
CA ASN A 128 21.53 -44.61 30.49
C ASN A 128 22.19 -43.22 30.60
N ALA A 129 23.11 -42.89 29.69
CA ALA A 129 23.70 -41.55 29.64
C ALA A 129 22.59 -40.51 29.44
N ASP A 130 22.65 -39.40 30.19
CA ASP A 130 21.65 -38.33 30.07
C ASP A 130 21.92 -37.51 28.78
N PRO A 131 20.98 -37.51 27.81
CA PRO A 131 21.16 -36.82 26.53
C PRO A 131 21.05 -35.30 26.61
N ASP A 132 20.61 -34.75 27.75
CA ASP A 132 20.37 -33.31 27.94
C ASP A 132 21.47 -32.62 28.79
N LEU A 133 22.44 -33.37 29.34
CA LEU A 133 23.55 -32.82 30.12
C LEU A 133 24.44 -31.90 29.27
N PRO A 134 24.50 -30.59 29.54
CA PRO A 134 25.33 -29.66 28.78
C PRO A 134 26.80 -29.71 29.22
N ASP A 135 27.71 -29.33 28.32
CA ASP A 135 29.10 -29.10 28.72
C ASP A 135 29.24 -27.85 29.62
N SER A 136 30.37 -27.71 30.30
CA SER A 136 30.69 -26.50 31.07
C SER A 136 31.57 -25.52 30.28
N ILE A 137 31.95 -25.87 29.04
CA ILE A 137 32.89 -25.11 28.20
C ILE A 137 32.13 -24.00 27.45
N ILE A 138 31.00 -24.35 26.85
CA ILE A 138 30.15 -23.51 25.99
C ILE A 138 28.68 -23.53 26.49
N LYS A 139 28.34 -24.50 27.35
CA LYS A 139 27.00 -24.83 27.84
C LYS A 139 26.05 -25.24 26.73
N TYR A 140 26.57 -26.06 25.82
CA TYR A 140 25.79 -26.69 24.76
C TYR A 140 25.40 -28.10 25.17
N THR A 141 24.17 -28.48 24.90
CA THR A 141 23.69 -29.86 25.02
C THR A 141 24.26 -30.72 23.89
N PRO A 142 24.29 -32.07 24.04
CA PRO A 142 24.68 -32.99 22.97
C PRO A 142 23.95 -32.73 21.65
N ILE A 143 22.65 -32.41 21.70
CA ILE A 143 21.85 -32.10 20.51
C ILE A 143 22.22 -30.74 19.88
N MET A 144 22.57 -29.73 20.68
CA MET A 144 23.07 -28.44 20.16
C MET A 144 24.40 -28.61 19.41
N TRP A 145 25.29 -29.49 19.90
CA TRP A 145 26.53 -29.85 19.20
C TRP A 145 26.27 -30.58 17.88
N ALA A 146 25.33 -31.54 17.86
CA ALA A 146 24.96 -32.26 16.66
C ALA A 146 24.36 -31.34 15.58
N VAL A 147 23.55 -30.35 15.98
CA VAL A 147 22.99 -29.32 15.08
C VAL A 147 24.09 -28.40 14.55
N HIS A 148 24.97 -27.90 15.42
CA HIS A 148 26.08 -27.01 15.03
C HIS A 148 27.04 -27.66 14.03
N LEU A 149 27.31 -28.96 14.18
CA LEU A 149 28.19 -29.72 13.29
C LEU A 149 27.47 -30.30 12.06
N ASN A 150 26.18 -29.98 11.88
CA ASN A 150 25.32 -30.48 10.80
C ASN A 150 25.26 -32.02 10.70
N GLN A 151 25.18 -32.71 11.84
CA GLN A 151 25.16 -34.18 11.91
C GLN A 151 23.73 -34.71 12.08
N LEU A 152 22.99 -34.84 10.97
CA LEU A 152 21.59 -35.27 10.98
C LEU A 152 21.36 -36.64 11.65
N GLU A 153 22.23 -37.62 11.41
CA GLU A 153 22.09 -38.95 12.01
C GLU A 153 22.28 -38.92 13.54
N MET A 154 23.15 -38.05 14.07
CA MET A 154 23.28 -37.86 15.53
C MET A 154 22.04 -37.19 16.11
N VAL A 155 21.46 -36.21 15.42
CA VAL A 155 20.21 -35.53 15.84
C VAL A 155 19.05 -36.53 15.93
N LYS A 156 18.87 -37.38 14.90
CA LYS A 156 17.83 -38.44 14.91
C LYS A 156 18.02 -39.39 16.09
N LEU A 157 19.26 -39.81 16.33
CA LEU A 157 19.61 -40.73 17.41
C LEU A 157 19.32 -40.11 18.78
N LEU A 158 19.74 -38.87 19.03
CA LEU A 158 19.49 -38.16 20.29
C LEU A 158 17.99 -37.93 20.55
N ILE A 159 17.23 -37.51 19.53
CA ILE A 159 15.77 -37.30 19.66
C ILE A 159 15.04 -38.63 19.92
N SER A 160 15.48 -39.73 19.32
CA SER A 160 14.90 -41.07 19.57
C SER A 160 15.07 -41.52 21.03
N HIS A 161 16.07 -40.96 21.73
CA HIS A 161 16.36 -41.17 23.13
C HIS A 161 15.87 -40.03 24.05
N GLN A 162 14.86 -39.26 23.60
CA GLN A 162 14.20 -38.21 24.38
C GLN A 162 15.04 -36.96 24.71
N ALA A 163 16.10 -36.67 23.93
CA ALA A 163 16.80 -35.39 24.05
C ALA A 163 15.82 -34.22 23.78
N ASP A 164 15.83 -33.19 24.64
CA ASP A 164 14.97 -32.02 24.50
C ASP A 164 15.61 -30.96 23.57
N PRO A 165 15.08 -30.74 22.36
CA PRO A 165 15.60 -29.73 21.44
C PRO A 165 15.30 -28.29 21.88
N TYR A 166 14.41 -28.09 22.87
CA TYR A 166 14.02 -26.77 23.39
C TYR A 166 14.88 -26.33 24.57
N LEU A 167 15.67 -27.23 25.17
CA LEU A 167 16.49 -26.93 26.34
C LEU A 167 17.54 -25.85 26.01
N SER A 168 17.54 -24.78 26.81
CA SER A 168 18.52 -23.69 26.72
C SER A 168 19.31 -23.58 28.04
N PRO A 169 20.52 -24.18 28.12
CA PRO A 169 21.32 -24.18 29.35
C PRO A 169 21.89 -22.82 29.78
N ASN A 170 21.90 -21.85 28.87
CA ASN A 170 22.51 -20.53 29.09
C ASN A 170 21.52 -19.42 29.45
N ASP A 171 20.19 -19.68 29.46
CA ASP A 171 19.15 -18.63 29.53
C ASP A 171 19.22 -17.57 28.41
N ASP A 172 20.17 -17.70 27.47
CA ASP A 172 20.37 -16.81 26.30
C ASP A 172 19.32 -17.01 25.20
N GLY A 173 18.31 -17.87 25.43
CA GLY A 173 17.31 -18.26 24.44
C GLY A 173 17.84 -19.13 23.29
N LYS A 174 19.12 -19.52 23.33
CA LYS A 174 19.73 -20.43 22.35
C LYS A 174 19.47 -21.87 22.75
N ASN A 175 18.71 -22.58 21.93
CA ASN A 175 18.44 -24.02 22.01
C ASN A 175 18.78 -24.69 20.67
N ALA A 176 18.64 -26.02 20.60
CA ALA A 176 18.99 -26.75 19.38
C ALA A 176 18.20 -26.27 18.15
N ILE A 177 16.95 -25.86 18.34
CA ILE A 177 16.07 -25.35 17.26
C ILE A 177 16.57 -24.01 16.72
N SER A 178 16.97 -23.09 17.60
CA SER A 178 17.50 -21.77 17.21
C SER A 178 18.81 -21.86 16.42
N LEU A 179 19.51 -23.00 16.50
CA LEU A 179 20.78 -23.26 15.80
C LEU A 179 20.56 -23.91 14.42
N VAL A 180 19.32 -24.29 14.05
CA VAL A 180 19.02 -24.87 12.73
C VAL A 180 18.91 -23.76 11.70
N TYR A 181 19.92 -23.64 10.83
CA TYR A 181 19.90 -22.69 9.72
C TYR A 181 19.25 -23.28 8.45
N PRO A 182 18.53 -22.47 7.64
CA PRO A 182 17.95 -22.90 6.36
C PRO A 182 18.97 -23.45 5.35
N GLU A 183 20.25 -23.11 5.51
CA GLU A 183 21.35 -23.62 4.68
C GLU A 183 21.56 -25.14 4.84
N HIS A 184 21.13 -25.72 5.96
CA HIS A 184 21.18 -27.17 6.22
C HIS A 184 19.87 -27.84 5.82
N THR A 185 19.60 -27.91 4.51
CA THR A 185 18.30 -28.34 3.94
C THR A 185 17.75 -29.63 4.57
N GLU A 186 18.59 -30.66 4.72
CA GLU A 186 18.16 -31.96 5.28
C GLU A 186 17.82 -31.89 6.79
N MET A 187 18.53 -31.05 7.54
CA MET A 187 18.27 -30.85 8.97
C MET A 187 17.03 -29.97 9.18
N TYR A 188 16.90 -28.90 8.41
CA TYR A 188 15.74 -28.02 8.45
C TYR A 188 14.45 -28.76 8.11
N ASP A 189 14.46 -29.58 7.05
CA ASP A 189 13.32 -30.41 6.65
C ASP A 189 12.96 -31.44 7.72
N TYR A 190 13.96 -31.99 8.42
CA TYR A 190 13.74 -32.92 9.53
C TYR A 190 13.03 -32.23 10.72
N PHE A 191 13.51 -31.07 11.18
CA PHE A 191 12.87 -30.32 12.27
C PHE A 191 11.48 -29.79 11.87
N LYS A 192 11.31 -29.37 10.62
CA LYS A 192 10.02 -28.91 10.06
C LYS A 192 8.99 -30.05 10.00
N SER A 193 9.37 -31.21 9.47
CA SER A 193 8.47 -32.37 9.35
C SER A 193 8.03 -32.94 10.71
N HIS A 194 8.85 -32.76 11.76
CA HIS A 194 8.54 -33.20 13.13
C HIS A 194 7.88 -32.11 13.99
N ASN A 195 7.47 -30.97 13.39
CA ASN A 195 6.87 -29.81 14.09
C ASN A 195 7.72 -29.25 15.24
N LEU A 196 9.05 -29.43 15.19
CA LEU A 196 9.96 -29.00 16.24
C LEU A 196 10.36 -27.51 16.14
N LEU A 197 9.90 -26.80 15.11
CA LEU A 197 10.19 -25.36 14.91
C LEU A 197 9.20 -24.42 15.63
N LYS A 198 8.18 -24.95 16.34
CA LYS A 198 7.20 -24.12 17.06
C LYS A 198 7.57 -24.01 18.54
N PRO A 199 7.77 -22.81 19.10
CA PRO A 199 8.11 -22.67 20.53
C PRO A 199 6.94 -23.15 21.40
N LYS A 200 7.26 -23.91 22.46
CA LYS A 200 6.35 -24.20 23.57
C LYS A 200 6.06 -22.89 24.31
N LEU A 201 4.81 -22.44 24.29
CA LEU A 201 4.31 -21.38 25.18
C LEU A 201 4.06 -22.02 26.55
N ASP A 202 5.02 -21.89 27.48
CA ASP A 202 4.81 -22.25 28.89
C ASP A 202 4.37 -21.00 29.66
N GLY A 203 3.19 -21.05 30.27
CA GLY A 203 2.68 -20.04 31.19
C GLY A 203 1.15 -19.96 31.20
N ASP A 204 0.54 -20.70 32.13
CA ASP A 204 -0.88 -20.63 32.48
C ASP A 204 -1.31 -19.18 32.81
N ASP A 205 -2.18 -18.60 31.98
CA ASP A 205 -3.20 -17.64 32.41
C ASP A 205 -4.33 -17.63 31.37
N GLU A 206 -5.56 -17.66 31.88
CA GLU A 206 -6.81 -17.75 31.12
C GLU A 206 -7.06 -16.53 30.22
N GLU A 207 -6.76 -16.63 28.93
CA GLU A 207 -7.45 -15.88 27.88
C GLU A 207 -7.91 -16.83 26.78
N VAL A 208 -9.13 -17.35 26.92
CA VAL A 208 -9.75 -18.34 26.01
C VAL A 208 -9.99 -17.78 24.59
N PHE A 209 -9.71 -16.49 24.32
CA PHE A 209 -9.73 -15.92 22.96
C PHE A 209 -8.70 -14.79 22.79
N GLY A 210 -7.42 -15.15 22.63
CA GLY A 210 -6.40 -14.26 22.05
C GLY A 210 -6.59 -14.13 20.52
N ALA A 211 -6.43 -12.91 20.00
CA ALA A 211 -6.76 -12.50 18.62
C ALA A 211 -5.91 -13.14 17.49
N ASP A 212 -5.10 -14.16 17.78
CA ASP A 212 -4.07 -14.69 16.87
C ASP A 212 -4.45 -15.98 16.13
N ALA A 213 -5.70 -16.43 16.22
CA ALA A 213 -6.15 -17.67 15.56
C ALA A 213 -6.27 -17.59 14.01
N PHE A 214 -5.91 -16.47 13.37
CA PHE A 214 -6.14 -16.24 11.93
C PHE A 214 -4.95 -15.71 11.11
N THR A 215 -3.71 -15.79 11.60
CA THR A 215 -2.53 -15.48 10.77
C THR A 215 -1.97 -16.75 10.10
N PRO A 216 -1.98 -16.87 8.77
CA PRO A 216 -1.12 -17.83 8.08
C PRO A 216 0.34 -17.40 8.27
N THR A 217 1.21 -18.37 8.53
CA THR A 217 2.66 -18.17 8.70
C THR A 217 3.31 -17.70 7.41
N GLN A 218 4.09 -16.63 7.52
CA GLN A 218 4.87 -15.99 6.46
C GLN A 218 6.01 -16.90 5.97
N ASP A 219 6.07 -17.09 4.66
CA ASP A 219 7.32 -17.21 3.90
C ASP A 219 7.23 -16.20 2.72
N GLU A 220 8.20 -15.28 2.71
CA GLU A 220 8.71 -14.40 1.64
C GLU A 220 7.77 -13.44 0.85
N PHE A 221 8.04 -12.14 1.05
CA PHE A 221 7.67 -11.00 0.18
C PHE A 221 6.18 -10.83 -0.16
N GLU A 222 5.33 -10.74 0.87
CA GLU A 222 4.09 -9.97 0.74
C GLU A 222 4.32 -8.55 1.27
N ASP A 223 4.01 -7.56 0.42
CA ASP A 223 4.25 -6.14 0.61
C ASP A 223 4.04 -5.66 2.05
N ASP A 224 5.04 -4.96 2.61
CA ASP A 224 4.92 -4.24 3.89
C ASP A 224 3.68 -3.31 3.91
N PHE A 225 3.23 -2.91 2.72
CA PHE A 225 1.97 -2.22 2.45
C PHE A 225 0.72 -3.05 2.81
N ALA A 226 0.61 -4.31 2.35
CA ALA A 226 -0.51 -5.18 2.65
C ALA A 226 -0.56 -5.54 4.14
N ARG A 227 0.60 -5.74 4.77
CA ARG A 227 0.71 -6.00 6.21
C ARG A 227 0.29 -4.80 7.05
N LYS A 228 0.73 -3.58 6.70
CA LYS A 228 0.32 -2.34 7.37
C LYS A 228 -1.16 -2.03 7.18
N LEU A 229 -1.70 -2.23 5.97
CA LEU A 229 -3.12 -2.06 5.66
C LEU A 229 -3.97 -3.05 6.49
N LYS A 230 -3.50 -4.31 6.64
CA LYS A 230 -4.13 -5.34 7.47
C LYS A 230 -4.02 -5.04 8.96
N MET A 231 -2.87 -4.57 9.45
CA MET A 231 -2.72 -4.15 10.86
C MET A 231 -3.63 -2.96 11.21
N GLN A 232 -3.69 -1.94 10.35
CA GLN A 232 -4.48 -0.73 10.60
C GLN A 232 -5.99 -0.97 10.48
N THR A 233 -6.41 -1.94 9.65
CA THR A 233 -7.80 -2.42 9.64
C THR A 233 -8.12 -3.34 10.81
N LEU A 234 -7.16 -4.10 11.35
CA LEU A 234 -7.37 -4.95 12.53
C LEU A 234 -7.45 -4.16 13.85
N THR A 235 -6.77 -3.01 13.95
CA THR A 235 -6.91 -2.10 15.10
C THR A 235 -8.29 -1.43 15.21
N SER A 236 -9.22 -1.69 14.29
CA SER A 236 -10.55 -1.09 14.22
C SER A 236 -11.69 -1.96 14.80
N SER A 237 -11.42 -2.77 15.84
CA SER A 237 -12.50 -3.46 16.56
C SER A 237 -13.15 -2.58 17.64
N PRO A 238 -14.50 -2.61 17.78
CA PRO A 238 -15.25 -1.68 18.62
C PRO A 238 -15.31 -2.21 20.05
N SER A 239 -14.47 -1.70 20.94
CA SER A 239 -14.72 -1.83 22.38
C SER A 239 -15.51 -0.64 22.88
N GLY A 240 -16.74 -0.90 23.30
CA GLY A 240 -17.71 0.09 23.71
C GLY A 240 -17.46 0.70 25.09
N SER A 241 -17.94 1.94 25.19
CA SER A 241 -18.34 2.69 26.39
C SER A 241 -17.24 3.22 27.33
N LYS A 242 -16.99 4.52 27.18
CA LYS A 242 -17.52 5.49 28.15
C LYS A 242 -17.69 6.87 27.50
N TYR A 243 -18.90 7.41 27.66
CA TYR A 243 -19.13 8.83 27.54
C TYR A 243 -18.33 9.52 28.64
N GLU A 244 -17.53 10.51 28.25
CA GLU A 244 -17.52 11.81 28.91
C GLU A 244 -16.92 12.82 27.91
N GLU A 245 -17.66 13.91 27.74
CA GLU A 245 -17.20 15.13 27.08
C GLU A 245 -16.05 15.66 27.91
N ASP A 246 -14.81 15.45 27.47
CA ASP A 246 -13.71 16.33 27.79
C ASP A 246 -12.81 16.44 26.55
N GLU A 247 -12.69 17.68 26.08
CA GLU A 247 -11.80 18.13 25.01
C GLU A 247 -10.33 17.98 25.46
N GLN A 248 -9.83 16.74 25.51
CA GLN A 248 -8.41 16.49 25.54
C GLN A 248 -8.05 15.77 24.25
N GLU A 249 -7.36 16.50 23.39
CA GLU A 249 -6.71 15.98 22.19
C GLU A 249 -5.91 14.73 22.57
N GLU A 250 -6.39 13.56 22.15
CA GLU A 250 -5.53 12.38 22.08
C GLU A 250 -4.31 12.78 21.25
N GLN A 251 -3.15 12.86 21.89
CA GLN A 251 -1.87 13.11 21.22
C GLN A 251 -1.55 11.91 20.33
N VAL A 252 -2.06 11.95 19.10
CA VAL A 252 -1.58 11.12 18.00
C VAL A 252 -0.15 11.57 17.74
N HIS A 253 0.83 10.71 18.01
CA HIS A 253 2.20 10.91 17.56
C HIS A 253 2.19 11.01 16.03
N GLU A 254 2.32 12.23 15.49
CA GLU A 254 2.40 12.45 14.04
C GLU A 254 3.83 12.09 13.59
N GLU A 255 3.97 11.37 12.46
CA GLU A 255 5.29 11.03 11.89
C GLU A 255 6.15 12.28 11.55
N ASP A 256 5.50 13.45 11.47
CA ASP A 256 6.10 14.76 11.24
C ASP A 256 6.39 15.55 12.52
N ASP A 257 6.30 14.93 13.69
CA ASP A 257 6.67 15.54 14.95
C ASP A 257 8.13 15.99 14.92
N GLU A 258 8.38 17.26 15.27
CA GLU A 258 9.70 17.90 15.23
C GLU A 258 10.75 17.10 16.04
N TYR A 259 10.32 16.43 17.12
CA TYR A 259 11.13 15.53 17.92
C TYR A 259 11.64 14.33 17.11
N THR A 260 10.77 13.66 16.37
CA THR A 260 11.10 12.52 15.50
C THR A 260 12.02 12.95 14.37
N LEU A 261 11.70 14.08 13.72
CA LEU A 261 12.53 14.64 12.65
C LEU A 261 13.92 15.06 13.13
N SER A 262 14.05 15.45 14.40
CA SER A 262 15.35 15.81 14.99
C SER A 262 16.33 14.64 15.09
N GLN A 263 15.86 13.40 15.00
CA GLN A 263 16.74 12.22 15.01
C GLN A 263 17.45 12.02 13.68
N ASN A 264 16.94 12.59 12.58
CA ASN A 264 17.53 12.48 11.26
C ASN A 264 18.69 13.48 11.06
N ILE A 265 19.92 12.97 10.95
CA ILE A 265 21.14 13.77 10.81
C ILE A 265 21.22 14.44 9.42
N GLU A 266 20.83 13.74 8.37
CA GLU A 266 20.85 14.25 6.99
C GLU A 266 19.91 15.45 6.85
N LEU A 267 18.69 15.34 7.40
CA LEU A 267 17.70 16.40 7.38
C LEU A 267 18.21 17.69 8.06
N LYS A 268 18.96 17.57 9.17
CA LYS A 268 19.57 18.72 9.85
C LYS A 268 20.60 19.43 8.98
N GLN A 269 21.40 18.66 8.24
CA GLN A 269 22.47 19.16 7.38
C GLN A 269 21.96 19.76 6.07
N THR A 270 20.74 19.45 5.65
CA THR A 270 20.17 20.06 4.44
C THR A 270 20.12 21.59 4.55
N PRO A 271 20.63 22.33 3.53
CA PRO A 271 20.55 23.78 3.50
C PRO A 271 19.10 24.24 3.31
N GLU A 272 18.80 25.48 3.72
CA GLU A 272 17.48 26.05 3.51
C GLU A 272 17.26 26.45 2.05
N PHE A 273 16.08 26.15 1.53
CA PHE A 273 15.71 26.54 0.17
C PHE A 273 15.31 28.02 0.09
N GLU A 274 15.99 28.80 -0.76
CA GLU A 274 15.71 30.23 -0.94
C GLU A 274 14.80 30.40 -2.16
N TYR A 275 13.56 30.86 -1.95
CA TYR A 275 12.57 30.99 -3.03
C TYR A 275 12.79 32.27 -3.86
N ASP A 276 13.19 33.36 -3.21
CA ASP A 276 13.32 34.68 -3.86
C ASP A 276 14.56 34.81 -4.75
N LYS A 277 15.64 34.08 -4.43
CA LYS A 277 16.90 34.12 -5.18
C LYS A 277 17.20 32.78 -5.83
N LEU A 278 17.72 32.84 -7.05
CA LEU A 278 18.12 31.66 -7.80
C LEU A 278 19.54 31.24 -7.44
N LEU A 279 19.69 30.17 -6.65
CA LEU A 279 20.99 29.58 -6.31
C LEU A 279 21.37 28.45 -7.28
N PRO A 280 22.67 28.24 -7.59
CA PRO A 280 23.12 27.23 -8.56
C PRO A 280 22.63 25.80 -8.29
N GLU A 281 22.49 25.40 -7.03
CA GLU A 281 22.07 24.04 -6.61
C GLU A 281 20.54 23.88 -6.52
N GLN A 282 19.76 24.90 -6.90
CA GLN A 282 18.31 24.95 -6.71
C GLN A 282 17.52 25.05 -8.02
N TYR A 283 18.16 24.70 -9.15
CA TYR A 283 17.52 24.58 -10.45
C TYR A 283 18.26 23.55 -11.32
N ILE A 284 17.55 22.95 -12.26
CA ILE A 284 18.11 22.02 -13.24
C ILE A 284 18.21 22.76 -14.58
N LYS A 285 19.41 22.79 -15.17
CA LYS A 285 19.61 23.35 -16.51
C LYS A 285 19.11 22.33 -17.53
N PHE A 286 18.38 22.75 -18.55
CA PHE A 286 17.93 21.85 -19.61
C PHE A 286 17.71 22.62 -20.92
N THR A 287 17.58 21.88 -22.03
CA THR A 287 17.18 22.38 -23.33
C THR A 287 15.93 21.66 -23.84
N ASP A 288 15.28 22.18 -24.88
CA ASP A 288 14.04 21.63 -25.44
C ASP A 288 14.19 20.15 -25.84
N SER A 289 15.40 19.75 -26.27
CA SER A 289 15.75 18.37 -26.63
C SER A 289 15.72 17.40 -25.45
N ASP A 290 15.93 17.89 -24.23
CA ASP A 290 16.04 17.06 -23.02
C ASP A 290 14.66 16.72 -22.43
N ILE A 291 13.63 17.49 -22.78
CA ILE A 291 12.28 17.38 -22.20
C ILE A 291 11.72 15.95 -22.28
N PRO A 292 11.77 15.22 -23.42
CA PRO A 292 11.24 13.87 -23.48
C PRO A 292 11.94 12.89 -22.53
N SER A 293 13.27 12.92 -22.46
CA SER A 293 14.06 12.03 -21.59
C SER A 293 13.82 12.36 -20.11
N LEU A 294 13.79 13.64 -19.75
CA LEU A 294 13.51 14.10 -18.38
C LEU A 294 12.09 13.75 -17.94
N LEU A 295 11.09 13.90 -18.83
CA LEU A 295 9.72 13.47 -18.52
C LEU A 295 9.65 11.95 -18.35
N ASN A 296 10.30 11.16 -19.20
CA ASN A 296 10.34 9.71 -19.02
C ASN A 296 10.94 9.34 -17.65
N TYR A 297 12.03 10.00 -17.24
CA TYR A 297 12.60 9.82 -15.92
C TYR A 297 11.61 10.15 -14.79
N ILE A 298 10.99 11.35 -14.82
CA ILE A 298 10.01 11.80 -13.81
C ILE A 298 8.87 10.78 -13.64
N PHE A 299 8.34 10.24 -14.75
CA PHE A 299 7.25 9.28 -14.70
C PHE A 299 7.72 7.85 -14.30
N ASN A 300 9.00 7.52 -14.50
CA ASN A 300 9.60 6.25 -14.10
C ASN A 300 10.07 6.21 -12.63
N LEU A 301 10.18 7.34 -11.94
CA LEU A 301 10.54 7.40 -10.51
C LEU A 301 9.65 6.50 -9.64
N ARG A 302 8.36 6.38 -9.98
CA ARG A 302 7.43 5.49 -9.25
C ARG A 302 7.79 4.01 -9.40
N SER A 303 8.43 3.63 -10.50
CA SER A 303 8.84 2.25 -10.77
C SER A 303 10.11 1.85 -10.02
N GLN A 304 10.84 2.82 -9.46
CA GLN A 304 12.02 2.58 -8.64
C GLN A 304 11.58 2.30 -7.19
N THR A 305 11.92 1.12 -6.67
CA THR A 305 11.53 0.66 -5.32
C THR A 305 11.94 1.64 -4.21
N THR A 306 13.09 2.32 -4.37
CA THR A 306 13.61 3.29 -3.39
C THR A 306 12.72 4.53 -3.25
N TYR A 307 12.11 5.00 -4.34
CA TYR A 307 11.41 6.29 -4.40
C TYR A 307 9.91 6.16 -4.73
N GLN A 308 9.40 4.93 -4.76
CA GLN A 308 8.04 4.58 -5.19
C GLN A 308 6.92 5.42 -4.56
N HIS A 309 7.03 5.74 -3.26
CA HIS A 309 6.02 6.51 -2.53
C HIS A 309 6.40 7.98 -2.31
N ASN A 310 7.56 8.43 -2.80
CA ASN A 310 8.05 9.78 -2.58
C ASN A 310 7.51 10.76 -3.65
N THR A 311 6.27 11.20 -3.46
CA THR A 311 5.51 12.08 -4.37
C THR A 311 6.12 13.48 -4.51
N LYS A 312 6.98 13.88 -3.57
CA LYS A 312 7.66 15.17 -3.59
C LYS A 312 8.70 15.26 -4.72
N LEU A 313 9.33 14.15 -5.10
CA LEU A 313 10.43 14.16 -6.06
C LEU A 313 9.99 14.59 -7.46
N PRO A 314 8.93 14.02 -8.09
CA PRO A 314 8.41 14.51 -9.36
C PRO A 314 8.08 16.00 -9.33
N ALA A 315 7.40 16.45 -8.28
CA ALA A 315 7.01 17.85 -8.10
C ALA A 315 8.24 18.77 -8.01
N THR A 316 9.28 18.32 -7.31
CA THR A 316 10.54 19.07 -7.14
C THR A 316 11.29 19.21 -8.45
N ILE A 317 11.42 18.13 -9.23
CA ILE A 317 12.11 18.16 -10.53
C ILE A 317 11.37 19.11 -11.49
N VAL A 318 10.05 18.95 -11.64
CA VAL A 318 9.23 19.82 -12.50
C VAL A 318 9.33 21.29 -12.06
N PHE A 319 9.26 21.55 -10.76
CA PHE A 319 9.42 22.89 -10.22
C PHE A 319 10.80 23.49 -10.53
N GLN A 320 11.89 22.74 -10.33
CA GLN A 320 13.25 23.22 -10.57
C GLN A 320 13.53 23.48 -12.07
N LEU A 321 12.97 22.67 -12.97
CA LEU A 321 13.03 22.90 -14.41
C LEU A 321 12.28 24.19 -14.80
N ILE A 322 11.03 24.34 -14.35
CA ILE A 322 10.24 25.56 -14.64
C ILE A 322 10.89 26.80 -14.02
N ARG A 323 11.50 26.67 -12.85
CA ARG A 323 12.25 27.75 -12.19
C ARG A 323 13.43 28.20 -13.05
N TYR A 324 14.17 27.27 -13.66
CA TYR A 324 15.26 27.60 -14.59
C TYR A 324 14.75 28.33 -15.83
N SER A 325 13.74 27.80 -16.51
CA SER A 325 13.22 28.38 -17.76
C SER A 325 12.58 29.75 -17.53
N ALA A 326 11.85 29.93 -16.43
CA ALA A 326 11.10 31.15 -16.12
C ALA A 326 11.94 32.28 -15.50
N LEU A 327 13.00 31.95 -14.74
CA LEU A 327 13.81 32.96 -14.03
C LEU A 327 15.19 33.19 -14.64
N LYS A 328 15.82 32.15 -15.22
CA LYS A 328 17.19 32.26 -15.73
C LYS A 328 17.25 32.42 -17.24
N VAL A 329 16.47 31.62 -17.97
CA VAL A 329 16.37 31.71 -19.43
C VAL A 329 15.38 32.82 -19.84
N GLU A 330 14.41 33.12 -18.96
CA GLU A 330 13.31 34.08 -19.20
C GLU A 330 12.46 33.74 -20.45
N SER A 331 12.37 32.44 -20.79
CA SER A 331 11.55 31.96 -21.91
C SER A 331 10.19 31.49 -21.43
N SER A 332 9.14 32.22 -21.81
CA SER A 332 7.76 31.82 -21.56
C SER A 332 7.35 30.59 -22.37
N GLU A 333 7.77 30.52 -23.64
CA GLU A 333 7.42 29.43 -24.56
C GLU A 333 7.97 28.09 -24.06
N LEU A 334 9.21 28.07 -23.58
CA LEU A 334 9.82 26.85 -23.03
C LEU A 334 9.10 26.36 -21.77
N SER A 335 8.72 27.30 -20.90
CA SER A 335 8.02 26.99 -19.65
C SER A 335 6.61 26.44 -19.92
N ASP A 336 5.88 27.06 -20.84
CA ASP A 336 4.56 26.60 -21.27
C ASP A 336 4.65 25.23 -21.96
N PHE A 337 5.61 25.04 -22.88
CA PHE A 337 5.81 23.78 -23.58
C PHE A 337 6.15 22.61 -22.63
N LEU A 338 7.08 22.83 -21.69
CA LEU A 338 7.42 21.83 -20.67
C LEU A 338 6.19 21.44 -19.84
N PHE A 339 5.42 22.43 -19.39
CA PHE A 339 4.24 22.18 -18.57
C PHE A 339 3.12 21.50 -19.37
N ASP A 340 2.90 21.87 -20.62
CA ASP A 340 1.93 21.22 -21.52
C ASP A 340 2.32 19.75 -21.78
N CYS A 341 3.60 19.46 -22.04
CA CYS A 341 4.09 18.09 -22.19
C CYS A 341 3.89 17.28 -20.90
N PHE A 342 4.20 17.87 -19.75
CA PHE A 342 3.99 17.23 -18.44
C PHE A 342 2.51 16.91 -18.20
N THR A 343 1.61 17.88 -18.39
CA THR A 343 0.17 17.69 -18.17
C THR A 343 -0.44 16.70 -19.18
N ALA A 344 -0.03 16.73 -20.45
CA ALA A 344 -0.47 15.77 -21.46
C ALA A 344 -0.04 14.33 -21.14
N ARG A 345 1.20 14.15 -20.64
CA ARG A 345 1.70 12.86 -20.20
C ARG A 345 0.97 12.38 -18.94
N LEU A 346 0.73 13.27 -17.97
CA LEU A 346 -0.02 12.97 -16.75
C LEU A 346 -1.44 12.51 -17.08
N ARG A 347 -2.12 13.21 -17.99
CA ARG A 347 -3.45 12.82 -18.48
C ARG A 347 -3.45 11.46 -19.17
N THR A 348 -2.38 11.14 -19.88
CA THR A 348 -2.22 9.85 -20.56
C THR A 348 -2.01 8.71 -19.56
N VAL A 349 -1.16 8.89 -18.55
CA VAL A 349 -0.83 7.88 -17.53
C VAL A 349 -2.00 7.64 -16.58
N THR A 350 -2.76 8.68 -16.26
CA THR A 350 -3.91 8.60 -15.34
C THR A 350 -5.24 8.34 -16.06
N ASN A 351 -5.21 8.21 -17.39
CA ASN A 351 -6.36 8.07 -18.28
C ASN A 351 -7.44 9.17 -18.14
N THR A 352 -7.00 10.40 -17.90
CA THR A 352 -7.85 11.61 -17.79
C THR A 352 -7.84 12.47 -19.07
N LYS A 353 -7.47 11.86 -20.22
CA LYS A 353 -7.17 12.50 -21.52
C LYS A 353 -8.16 13.56 -22.01
N SER A 354 -9.45 13.41 -21.74
CA SER A 354 -10.46 14.32 -22.31
C SER A 354 -10.80 15.52 -21.42
N GLY A 355 -10.23 15.65 -20.22
CA GLY A 355 -10.77 16.55 -19.19
C GLY A 355 -12.24 16.26 -18.82
N ALA A 356 -12.77 15.16 -19.36
CA ALA A 356 -14.11 14.65 -19.22
C ALA A 356 -13.96 13.21 -18.73
N PHE A 357 -14.55 12.95 -17.59
CA PHE A 357 -14.51 11.68 -16.93
C PHE A 357 -15.33 10.64 -17.71
N ASN A 358 -14.66 9.65 -18.32
CA ASN A 358 -15.32 8.59 -19.09
C ASN A 358 -15.61 7.37 -18.20
N MET A 359 -16.80 7.35 -17.59
CA MET A 359 -17.29 6.22 -16.78
C MET A 359 -17.42 4.89 -17.54
N ALA A 360 -17.46 4.91 -18.87
CA ALA A 360 -17.72 3.74 -19.70
C ALA A 360 -16.50 2.81 -19.87
N ILE A 361 -15.28 3.23 -19.49
CA ILE A 361 -14.05 2.49 -19.82
C ILE A 361 -13.81 1.29 -18.87
N GLN A 362 -14.44 1.25 -17.69
CA GLN A 362 -14.21 0.16 -16.72
C GLN A 362 -15.13 -1.07 -16.88
N ASP A 363 -16.15 -1.02 -17.75
CA ASP A 363 -17.18 -2.09 -17.86
C ASP A 363 -16.85 -3.16 -18.92
N ASP A 364 -15.76 -3.02 -19.68
CA ASP A 364 -15.43 -3.92 -20.81
C ASP A 364 -14.75 -5.24 -20.40
N GLY A 365 -14.58 -5.51 -19.09
CA GLY A 365 -14.08 -6.80 -18.58
C GLY A 365 -12.67 -7.20 -19.02
N ASN A 366 -11.93 -6.31 -19.72
CA ASN A 366 -10.63 -6.61 -20.30
C ASN A 366 -9.53 -5.74 -19.63
N PRO A 367 -8.72 -6.30 -18.70
CA PRO A 367 -7.77 -5.54 -17.90
C PRO A 367 -6.64 -4.87 -18.72
N ALA A 368 -6.38 -5.34 -19.95
CA ALA A 368 -5.38 -4.75 -20.85
C ALA A 368 -5.76 -3.35 -21.38
N ASN A 369 -7.05 -2.97 -21.33
CA ASN A 369 -7.49 -1.64 -21.76
C ASN A 369 -7.43 -0.59 -20.64
N ALA A 370 -7.21 -1.00 -19.39
CA ALA A 370 -7.13 -0.13 -18.21
C ALA A 370 -5.71 0.42 -18.00
N HIS A 371 -5.19 1.19 -18.95
CA HIS A 371 -3.92 1.91 -18.82
C HIS A 371 -4.00 2.92 -17.64
N GLY A 372 -3.68 2.50 -16.41
CA GLY A 372 -3.70 3.33 -15.19
C GLY A 372 -5.11 3.69 -14.64
N ALA A 373 -6.17 3.43 -15.41
CA ALA A 373 -7.55 3.74 -15.06
C ALA A 373 -8.10 2.80 -13.98
N GLY A 374 -7.91 3.16 -12.71
CA GLY A 374 -8.38 2.36 -11.57
C GLY A 374 -7.29 2.00 -10.57
N ASP A 375 -6.03 2.32 -10.86
CA ASP A 375 -4.94 2.21 -9.88
C ASP A 375 -5.03 3.37 -8.87
N ILE A 376 -5.58 3.07 -7.70
CA ILE A 376 -5.76 4.01 -6.58
C ILE A 376 -4.41 4.56 -6.10
N VAL A 377 -3.36 3.73 -6.12
CA VAL A 377 -2.00 4.11 -5.70
C VAL A 377 -1.40 5.09 -6.71
N LEU A 378 -1.62 4.87 -8.01
CA LEU A 378 -1.13 5.79 -9.05
C LEU A 378 -1.83 7.14 -9.00
N LEU A 379 -3.15 7.13 -8.85
CA LEU A 379 -3.95 8.35 -8.82
C LEU A 379 -3.63 9.20 -7.59
N SER A 380 -3.51 8.57 -6.41
CA SER A 380 -3.12 9.26 -5.18
C SER A 380 -1.68 9.79 -5.20
N TYR A 381 -0.75 9.07 -5.85
CA TYR A 381 0.63 9.53 -6.03
C TYR A 381 0.68 10.84 -6.83
N TRP A 382 -0.03 10.91 -7.97
CA TRP A 382 -0.07 12.12 -8.79
C TRP A 382 -0.92 13.24 -8.18
N LEU A 383 -1.96 12.91 -7.42
CA LEU A 383 -2.73 13.88 -6.64
C LEU A 383 -1.83 14.62 -5.64
N SER A 384 -1.04 13.87 -4.88
CA SER A 384 -0.05 14.44 -3.96
C SER A 384 1.07 15.20 -4.67
N SER A 385 1.59 14.66 -5.78
CA SER A 385 2.64 15.34 -6.57
C SER A 385 2.16 16.70 -7.09
N LEU A 386 0.92 16.80 -7.58
CA LEU A 386 0.34 18.07 -8.03
C LEU A 386 0.09 19.06 -6.88
N GLN A 387 -0.25 18.55 -5.70
CA GLN A 387 -0.38 19.37 -4.51
C GLN A 387 0.96 19.97 -4.06
N PHE A 388 2.03 19.18 -4.06
CA PHE A 388 3.38 19.70 -3.77
C PHE A 388 3.83 20.70 -4.84
N LEU A 389 3.51 20.44 -6.11
CA LEU A 389 3.78 21.39 -7.19
C LEU A 389 3.01 22.71 -6.98
N HIS A 390 1.74 22.64 -6.55
CA HIS A 390 0.93 23.80 -6.19
C HIS A 390 1.56 24.59 -5.03
N PHE A 391 2.04 23.90 -4.00
CA PHE A 391 2.75 24.52 -2.88
C PHE A 391 4.00 25.27 -3.34
N TYR A 392 4.82 24.67 -4.21
CA TYR A 392 6.05 25.30 -4.71
C TYR A 392 5.78 26.49 -5.63
N PHE A 393 4.80 26.38 -6.52
CA PHE A 393 4.38 27.49 -7.40
C PHE A 393 3.78 28.65 -6.61
N GLY A 394 2.99 28.37 -5.58
CA GLY A 394 2.43 29.38 -4.69
C GLY A 394 3.53 30.14 -3.93
N LYS A 395 4.51 29.43 -3.38
CA LYS A 395 5.60 30.02 -2.59
C LYS A 395 6.62 30.80 -3.44
N ASN A 396 6.78 30.46 -4.72
CA ASN A 396 7.65 31.17 -5.67
C ASN A 396 6.90 32.22 -6.53
N GLU A 397 5.61 32.45 -6.28
CA GLU A 397 4.75 33.36 -7.05
C GLU A 397 4.70 33.09 -8.57
N ILE A 398 4.90 31.84 -9.01
CA ILE A 398 4.94 31.47 -10.43
C ILE A 398 3.58 31.74 -11.12
N TYR A 399 2.47 31.58 -10.39
CA TYR A 399 1.13 31.85 -10.90
C TYR A 399 0.89 33.30 -11.34
N SER A 400 1.66 34.25 -10.79
CA SER A 400 1.60 35.65 -11.21
C SER A 400 2.19 35.89 -12.61
N LYS A 401 3.06 34.98 -13.08
CA LYS A 401 3.62 34.98 -14.44
C LYS A 401 2.85 34.06 -15.38
N TYR A 402 2.43 32.89 -14.89
CA TYR A 402 1.76 31.85 -15.67
C TYR A 402 0.40 31.48 -15.04
N PRO A 403 -0.64 32.30 -15.24
CA PRO A 403 -1.95 32.07 -14.61
C PRO A 403 -2.66 30.81 -15.14
N ARG A 404 -2.35 30.38 -16.37
CA ARG A 404 -2.90 29.14 -16.96
C ARG A 404 -2.50 27.89 -16.17
N PHE A 405 -1.31 27.88 -15.56
CA PHE A 405 -0.84 26.73 -14.80
C PHE A 405 -1.76 26.42 -13.61
N LEU A 406 -2.33 27.45 -12.97
CA LEU A 406 -3.27 27.25 -11.87
C LEU A 406 -4.55 26.56 -12.35
N GLN A 407 -5.12 27.03 -13.47
CA GLN A 407 -6.33 26.43 -14.04
C GLN A 407 -6.12 24.97 -14.47
N GLU A 408 -4.97 24.67 -15.07
CA GLU A 408 -4.61 23.30 -15.45
C GLU A 408 -4.44 22.39 -14.23
N ILE A 409 -3.79 22.86 -13.15
CA ILE A 409 -3.69 22.10 -11.89
C ILE A 409 -5.08 21.83 -11.31
N ILE A 410 -5.97 22.83 -11.25
CA ILE A 410 -7.35 22.65 -10.76
C ILE A 410 -8.08 21.58 -11.58
N SER A 411 -8.01 21.68 -12.91
CA SER A 411 -8.62 20.71 -13.84
C SER A 411 -8.08 19.29 -13.63
N LEU A 412 -6.76 19.14 -13.49
CA LEU A 412 -6.13 17.85 -13.23
C LEU A 412 -6.55 17.28 -11.88
N VAL A 413 -6.48 18.06 -10.79
CA VAL A 413 -6.86 17.60 -9.45
C VAL A 413 -8.34 17.16 -9.43
N GLN A 414 -9.25 17.93 -10.03
CA GLN A 414 -10.67 17.55 -10.13
C GLN A 414 -10.86 16.24 -10.89
N SER A 415 -10.18 16.07 -12.03
CA SER A 415 -10.24 14.83 -12.81
C SER A 415 -9.65 13.61 -12.08
N LEU A 416 -8.59 13.81 -11.29
CA LEU A 416 -7.97 12.76 -10.48
C LEU A 416 -8.87 12.35 -9.32
N ILE A 417 -9.45 13.30 -8.58
CA ILE A 417 -10.40 13.02 -7.50
C ILE A 417 -11.61 12.26 -8.03
N ALA A 418 -12.15 12.67 -9.18
CA ALA A 418 -13.26 11.95 -9.82
C ALA A 418 -12.90 10.50 -10.16
N THR A 419 -11.75 10.29 -10.80
CA THR A 419 -11.28 8.96 -11.22
C THR A 419 -10.94 8.07 -10.03
N LEU A 420 -10.30 8.63 -9.01
CA LEU A 420 -9.98 7.95 -7.75
C LEU A 420 -11.26 7.51 -7.04
N SER A 421 -12.21 8.44 -6.89
CA SER A 421 -13.49 8.18 -6.22
C SER A 421 -14.31 7.13 -6.97
N PHE A 422 -14.30 7.17 -8.30
CA PHE A 422 -14.99 6.17 -9.11
C PHE A 422 -14.32 4.79 -9.03
N SER A 423 -12.99 4.71 -9.06
CA SER A 423 -12.29 3.43 -8.89
C SER A 423 -12.68 2.74 -7.57
N ILE A 424 -12.74 3.50 -6.49
CA ILE A 424 -13.24 3.03 -5.19
C ILE A 424 -14.71 2.62 -5.28
N ASN A 425 -15.56 3.45 -5.89
CA ASN A 425 -16.97 3.13 -6.03
C ASN A 425 -17.21 1.87 -6.87
N SER A 426 -16.43 1.60 -7.91
CA SER A 426 -16.53 0.38 -8.72
C SER A 426 -16.32 -0.87 -7.86
N ARG A 427 -15.31 -0.85 -6.97
CA ARG A 427 -15.06 -1.93 -6.00
C ARG A 427 -16.17 -2.04 -4.95
N LEU A 428 -16.64 -0.91 -4.41
CA LEU A 428 -17.74 -0.89 -3.43
C LEU A 428 -19.06 -1.37 -4.04
N ASN A 429 -19.35 -1.02 -5.30
CA ASN A 429 -20.60 -1.34 -5.99
C ASN A 429 -20.85 -2.85 -6.12
N LEU A 430 -19.78 -3.64 -6.27
CA LEU A 430 -19.83 -5.12 -6.24
C LEU A 430 -20.24 -5.66 -4.88
N LEU A 431 -19.92 -4.94 -3.80
CA LEU A 431 -20.17 -5.36 -2.42
C LEU A 431 -21.50 -4.83 -1.85
N VAL A 432 -22.12 -3.80 -2.45
CA VAL A 432 -23.32 -3.14 -1.89
C VAL A 432 -24.49 -4.10 -1.66
N ASP A 433 -24.80 -4.98 -2.61
CA ASP A 433 -25.95 -5.89 -2.47
C ASP A 433 -25.72 -6.87 -1.32
N ASP A 434 -24.54 -7.47 -1.26
CA ASP A 434 -24.25 -8.54 -0.30
C ASP A 434 -23.97 -7.99 1.09
N CYS A 435 -23.16 -6.92 1.21
CA CYS A 435 -22.67 -6.40 2.48
C CYS A 435 -23.63 -5.38 3.13
N ILE A 436 -24.39 -4.61 2.35
CA ILE A 436 -25.22 -3.51 2.88
C ILE A 436 -26.72 -3.82 2.76
N ILE A 437 -27.20 -4.23 1.58
CA ILE A 437 -28.64 -4.36 1.33
C ILE A 437 -29.21 -5.70 1.82
N ASN A 438 -28.51 -6.81 1.54
CA ASN A 438 -28.98 -8.16 1.86
C ASN A 438 -28.43 -8.67 3.19
N PHE A 439 -27.29 -8.18 3.67
CA PHE A 439 -26.67 -8.61 4.92
C PHE A 439 -27.58 -8.45 6.15
N THR A 440 -27.98 -9.57 6.76
CA THR A 440 -28.85 -9.62 7.94
C THR A 440 -28.12 -10.20 9.14
N ASN A 441 -27.97 -9.42 10.21
CA ASN A 441 -27.64 -9.93 11.56
C ASN A 441 -28.89 -10.29 12.38
N LEU A 442 -30.06 -9.82 11.95
CA LEU A 442 -31.34 -10.02 12.64
C LEU A 442 -32.05 -11.26 12.09
N VAL A 443 -32.16 -12.30 12.91
CA VAL A 443 -32.89 -13.56 12.59
C VAL A 443 -34.35 -13.26 12.21
N ASP A 444 -34.96 -12.27 12.86
CA ASP A 444 -36.37 -11.90 12.68
C ASP A 444 -36.70 -11.30 11.31
N VAL A 445 -35.75 -10.62 10.64
CA VAL A 445 -36.00 -9.98 9.33
C VAL A 445 -36.23 -11.02 8.22
N SER A 446 -35.65 -12.22 8.38
CA SER A 446 -35.85 -13.33 7.44
C SER A 446 -37.24 -13.98 7.53
N ASN A 447 -37.94 -13.77 8.64
CA ASN A 447 -39.23 -14.39 8.96
C ASN A 447 -40.43 -13.46 8.73
N VAL A 448 -40.21 -12.23 8.25
CA VAL A 448 -41.27 -11.24 8.03
C VAL A 448 -42.23 -11.70 6.93
N LEU A 449 -43.51 -11.80 7.27
CA LEU A 449 -44.60 -12.11 6.34
C LEU A 449 -45.19 -10.82 5.77
N TYR A 450 -45.45 -10.79 4.46
CA TYR A 450 -46.03 -9.62 3.79
C TYR A 450 -47.53 -9.81 3.52
N ALA A 451 -48.30 -8.73 3.65
CA ALA A 451 -49.76 -8.76 3.53
C ALA A 451 -50.28 -9.22 2.15
N LYS A 452 -49.45 -9.12 1.09
CA LYS A 452 -49.79 -9.58 -0.27
C LYS A 452 -49.37 -11.02 -0.58
N ASP A 453 -48.54 -11.63 0.26
CA ASP A 453 -48.00 -12.99 0.06
C ASP A 453 -48.88 -14.07 0.71
N TRP A 454 -50.04 -13.68 1.22
CA TRP A 454 -51.02 -14.62 1.76
C TRP A 454 -51.75 -15.34 0.63
N ASN A 455 -51.13 -16.38 0.07
CA ASN A 455 -51.85 -17.54 -0.45
C ASN A 455 -50.95 -18.77 -0.75
N LEU A 456 -51.23 -19.83 0.03
CA LEU A 456 -51.43 -21.23 -0.36
C LEU A 456 -50.40 -22.34 -0.07
N PHE A 457 -49.07 -22.14 0.05
CA PHE A 457 -48.18 -23.31 0.31
C PHE A 457 -46.91 -23.10 1.15
N LYS A 458 -46.65 -21.93 1.73
CA LYS A 458 -45.56 -21.82 2.69
C LYS A 458 -46.05 -22.28 4.06
N LYS A 459 -45.64 -23.48 4.48
CA LYS A 459 -45.68 -23.89 5.88
C LYS A 459 -45.09 -22.75 6.70
N ASN A 460 -45.80 -22.30 7.74
CA ASN A 460 -45.24 -21.45 8.78
C ASN A 460 -43.89 -22.06 9.16
N LYS A 461 -42.77 -21.42 8.80
CA LYS A 461 -41.54 -21.67 9.55
C LYS A 461 -41.89 -21.15 10.94
N SER A 462 -42.13 -22.09 11.85
CA SER A 462 -42.32 -21.77 13.26
C SER A 462 -41.23 -20.78 13.64
N HIS A 463 -41.59 -19.77 14.43
CA HIS A 463 -40.59 -19.05 15.20
C HIS A 463 -39.61 -20.06 15.82
N PRO A 464 -38.31 -19.71 15.94
CA PRO A 464 -37.36 -20.52 16.66
C PRO A 464 -37.72 -20.54 18.16
N ASN A 465 -38.80 -21.24 18.51
CA ASN A 465 -39.21 -21.55 19.87
C ASN A 465 -38.74 -22.96 20.25
N THR A 466 -37.89 -23.56 19.41
CA THR A 466 -37.25 -24.84 19.71
C THR A 466 -35.99 -24.52 20.52
N TYR A 467 -35.81 -25.25 21.61
CA TYR A 467 -34.61 -25.21 22.45
C TYR A 467 -33.31 -25.17 21.62
N ASP A 468 -33.29 -25.88 20.49
CA ASP A 468 -32.15 -25.96 19.56
C ASP A 468 -31.79 -24.63 18.88
N ASP A 469 -32.75 -23.75 18.60
CA ASP A 469 -32.45 -22.45 17.98
C ASP A 469 -31.94 -21.43 19.01
N ILE A 470 -32.43 -21.51 20.25
CA ILE A 470 -31.87 -20.77 21.40
C ILE A 470 -30.46 -21.29 21.70
N LEU A 471 -30.25 -22.60 21.59
CA LEU A 471 -28.93 -23.21 21.76
C LEU A 471 -27.96 -22.76 20.66
N ASN A 472 -28.38 -22.71 19.39
CA ASN A 472 -27.57 -22.24 18.27
C ASN A 472 -27.21 -20.75 18.34
N THR A 473 -28.05 -19.92 18.99
CA THR A 473 -27.74 -18.50 19.22
C THR A 473 -26.80 -18.26 20.39
N LEU A 474 -26.64 -19.25 21.29
CA LEU A 474 -25.68 -19.22 22.40
C LEU A 474 -24.27 -19.67 21.98
N TYR A 475 -24.13 -20.34 20.83
CA TYR A 475 -22.83 -20.75 20.28
C TYR A 475 -22.36 -19.77 19.18
N PRO A 476 -21.03 -19.55 19.05
CA PRO A 476 -20.50 -18.71 17.99
C PRO A 476 -20.91 -19.27 16.62
N PRO A 477 -21.28 -18.39 15.65
CA PRO A 477 -21.69 -18.81 14.32
C PRO A 477 -20.57 -19.59 13.63
N SER A 478 -20.94 -20.54 12.77
CA SER A 478 -19.95 -21.36 12.05
C SER A 478 -19.01 -20.50 11.18
N GLN A 479 -17.81 -21.00 10.88
CA GLN A 479 -16.81 -20.31 10.05
C GLN A 479 -17.40 -19.84 8.70
N ASN A 480 -18.26 -20.64 8.07
CA ASN A 480 -18.96 -20.27 6.83
C ASN A 480 -19.97 -19.12 7.01
N GLU A 481 -20.54 -18.95 8.20
CA GLU A 481 -21.44 -17.82 8.51
C GLU A 481 -20.66 -16.55 8.89
N LEU A 482 -19.52 -16.70 9.57
CA LEU A 482 -18.58 -15.61 9.82
C LEU A 482 -17.93 -15.09 8.53
N MET A 483 -17.73 -15.96 7.54
CA MET A 483 -17.19 -15.60 6.22
C MET A 483 -18.23 -14.95 5.29
N LYS A 484 -19.51 -14.84 5.69
CA LYS A 484 -20.52 -14.12 4.91
C LYS A 484 -20.08 -12.66 4.72
N PRO A 485 -20.27 -12.09 3.52
CA PRO A 485 -19.91 -10.70 3.22
C PRO A 485 -20.65 -9.75 4.17
N SER A 486 -19.91 -9.15 5.11
CA SER A 486 -20.42 -8.23 6.12
C SER A 486 -20.07 -6.79 5.77
N PRO A 487 -20.73 -5.79 6.40
CA PRO A 487 -20.35 -4.38 6.26
C PRO A 487 -18.86 -4.13 6.49
N ILE A 488 -18.16 -4.98 7.24
CA ILE A 488 -16.72 -4.87 7.49
C ILE A 488 -15.92 -4.91 6.18
N LYS A 489 -16.27 -5.78 5.22
CA LYS A 489 -15.58 -5.80 3.91
C LYS A 489 -15.76 -4.48 3.16
N TYR A 490 -16.93 -3.86 3.31
CA TYR A 490 -17.22 -2.53 2.77
C TYR A 490 -16.34 -1.45 3.43
N LEU A 491 -16.17 -1.52 4.75
CA LEU A 491 -15.31 -0.60 5.51
C LEU A 491 -13.82 -0.80 5.24
N GLN A 492 -13.37 -2.04 4.98
CA GLN A 492 -11.98 -2.33 4.61
C GLN A 492 -11.55 -1.61 3.34
N VAL A 493 -12.43 -1.50 2.34
CA VAL A 493 -12.15 -0.75 1.10
C VAL A 493 -12.01 0.75 1.39
N LEU A 494 -12.83 1.30 2.30
CA LEU A 494 -12.70 2.70 2.74
C LEU A 494 -11.42 2.93 3.56
N GLY A 495 -11.05 1.98 4.43
CA GLY A 495 -9.80 2.01 5.18
C GLY A 495 -8.56 1.94 4.28
N ALA A 496 -8.61 1.13 3.22
CA ALA A 496 -7.55 1.05 2.22
C ALA A 496 -7.34 2.41 1.51
N LEU A 497 -8.43 3.11 1.16
CA LEU A 497 -8.34 4.47 0.62
C LEU A 497 -7.67 5.43 1.61
N ASP A 498 -8.05 5.37 2.89
CA ASP A 498 -7.47 6.23 3.92
C ASP A 498 -5.96 6.07 4.02
N TYR A 499 -5.52 4.82 4.05
CA TYR A 499 -4.13 4.43 4.17
C TYR A 499 -3.30 4.91 2.96
N VAL A 500 -3.79 4.66 1.73
CA VAL A 500 -3.11 5.09 0.51
C VAL A 500 -2.94 6.62 0.45
N LEU A 501 -3.97 7.37 0.83
CA LEU A 501 -3.91 8.83 0.86
C LEU A 501 -2.92 9.35 1.92
N LYS A 502 -2.79 8.65 3.06
CA LYS A 502 -1.82 8.96 4.11
C LYS A 502 -0.39 8.68 3.69
N ILE A 503 -0.10 7.54 3.05
CA ILE A 503 1.25 7.19 2.58
C ILE A 503 1.79 8.22 1.59
N HIS A 504 0.93 8.71 0.72
CA HIS A 504 1.31 9.74 -0.25
C HIS A 504 1.20 11.16 0.33
N ASN A 505 0.95 11.33 1.63
CA ASN A 505 0.89 12.61 2.32
C ASN A 505 -0.08 13.63 1.68
N VAL A 506 -1.23 13.16 1.17
CA VAL A 506 -2.26 14.03 0.57
C VAL A 506 -2.88 14.92 1.65
N ASP A 507 -3.12 16.19 1.32
CA ASP A 507 -3.67 17.20 2.22
C ASP A 507 -5.08 16.81 2.71
N ASN A 508 -5.39 17.16 3.96
CA ASN A 508 -6.67 16.83 4.59
C ASN A 508 -7.87 17.42 3.85
N LEU A 509 -7.74 18.59 3.19
CA LEU A 509 -8.78 19.18 2.37
C LEU A 509 -9.09 18.29 1.16
N LEU A 510 -8.06 17.92 0.38
CA LEU A 510 -8.22 17.05 -0.79
C LEU A 510 -8.72 15.65 -0.41
N ARG A 511 -8.31 15.14 0.76
CA ARG A 511 -8.85 13.90 1.34
C ARG A 511 -10.34 14.03 1.66
N SER A 512 -10.75 15.13 2.32
CA SER A 512 -12.15 15.42 2.63
C SER A 512 -13.02 15.50 1.37
N GLU A 513 -12.51 16.17 0.32
CA GLU A 513 -13.17 16.24 -0.98
C GLU A 513 -13.30 14.88 -1.67
N THR A 514 -12.24 14.07 -1.64
CA THR A 514 -12.25 12.70 -2.17
C THR A 514 -13.31 11.85 -1.46
N TYR A 515 -13.33 11.88 -0.12
CA TYR A 515 -14.33 11.15 0.64
C TYR A 515 -15.75 11.67 0.40
N SER A 516 -15.95 12.99 0.30
CA SER A 516 -17.24 13.58 -0.03
C SER A 516 -17.80 13.02 -1.35
N GLN A 517 -16.97 12.94 -2.38
CA GLN A 517 -17.33 12.36 -3.67
C GLN A 517 -17.61 10.84 -3.54
N VAL A 518 -16.80 10.09 -2.80
CA VAL A 518 -17.05 8.66 -2.53
C VAL A 518 -18.38 8.45 -1.80
N PHE A 519 -18.66 9.18 -0.73
CA PHE A 519 -19.93 9.06 0.01
C PHE A 519 -21.14 9.48 -0.81
N TYR A 520 -20.97 10.46 -1.70
CA TYR A 520 -22.00 10.82 -2.68
C TYR A 520 -22.31 9.65 -3.63
N TYR A 521 -21.31 8.95 -4.15
CA TYR A 521 -21.50 7.75 -4.97
C TYR A 521 -22.17 6.62 -4.20
N ILE A 522 -21.74 6.36 -2.95
CA ILE A 522 -22.34 5.36 -2.07
C ILE A 522 -23.83 5.68 -1.85
N ASN A 523 -24.12 6.94 -1.51
CA ASN A 523 -25.48 7.43 -1.33
C ASN A 523 -26.31 7.23 -2.59
N CYS A 524 -25.84 7.65 -3.77
CA CYS A 524 -26.55 7.46 -5.03
C CYS A 524 -26.81 5.98 -5.33
N THR A 525 -25.81 5.12 -5.12
CA THR A 525 -25.90 3.68 -5.42
C THR A 525 -26.94 3.01 -4.52
N ILE A 526 -26.87 3.23 -3.21
CA ILE A 526 -27.81 2.62 -2.25
C ILE A 526 -29.21 3.21 -2.46
N PHE A 527 -29.34 4.54 -2.58
CA PHE A 527 -30.62 5.23 -2.78
C PHE A 527 -31.34 4.71 -4.02
N ASN A 528 -30.64 4.66 -5.16
CA ASN A 528 -31.20 4.26 -6.44
C ASN A 528 -31.61 2.77 -6.42
N ARG A 529 -30.84 1.90 -5.75
CA ARG A 529 -31.20 0.48 -5.58
C ARG A 529 -32.48 0.31 -4.76
N ILE A 530 -32.63 1.05 -3.66
CA ILE A 530 -33.82 1.00 -2.80
C ILE A 530 -35.05 1.51 -3.57
N ILE A 531 -34.98 2.69 -4.17
CA ILE A 531 -36.14 3.32 -4.84
C ILE A 531 -36.51 2.68 -6.19
N SER A 532 -35.63 1.84 -6.75
CA SER A 532 -35.91 1.06 -7.97
C SER A 532 -36.75 -0.18 -7.68
N GLN A 533 -36.56 -0.82 -6.52
CA GLN A 533 -37.09 -2.16 -6.26
C GLN A 533 -38.02 -2.21 -5.05
N SER A 534 -39.28 -2.59 -5.28
CA SER A 534 -40.28 -2.75 -4.21
C SER A 534 -39.92 -3.81 -3.15
N LYS A 535 -38.95 -4.71 -3.40
CA LYS A 535 -38.51 -5.70 -2.40
C LYS A 535 -37.76 -5.08 -1.22
N TYR A 536 -37.17 -3.89 -1.39
CA TYR A 536 -36.41 -3.21 -0.35
C TYR A 536 -37.24 -2.16 0.40
N CYS A 537 -38.40 -1.77 -0.14
CA CYS A 537 -39.30 -0.79 0.45
C CYS A 537 -40.25 -1.43 1.47
N THR A 538 -39.70 -1.92 2.59
CA THR A 538 -40.44 -2.45 3.74
C THR A 538 -39.85 -1.90 5.03
N ARG A 539 -40.64 -1.88 6.12
CA ARG A 539 -40.18 -1.40 7.43
C ARG A 539 -38.98 -2.20 7.94
N SER A 540 -39.07 -3.53 7.92
CA SER A 540 -38.01 -4.41 8.40
C SER A 540 -36.71 -4.30 7.59
N LYS A 541 -36.80 -4.20 6.26
CA LYS A 541 -35.61 -3.96 5.42
C LYS A 541 -35.02 -2.58 5.66
N ALA A 542 -35.84 -1.57 5.91
CA ALA A 542 -35.35 -0.24 6.21
C ALA A 542 -34.55 -0.18 7.51
N ILE A 543 -35.01 -0.86 8.57
CA ILE A 543 -34.28 -0.99 9.84
C ILE A 543 -32.95 -1.72 9.62
N GLN A 544 -32.97 -2.84 8.90
CA GLN A 544 -31.76 -3.62 8.58
C GLN A 544 -30.71 -2.77 7.85
N ILE A 545 -31.10 -2.12 6.76
CA ILE A 545 -30.17 -1.29 5.97
C ILE A 545 -29.67 -0.11 6.82
N ARG A 546 -30.51 0.48 7.67
CA ARG A 546 -30.12 1.57 8.56
C ARG A 546 -29.05 1.16 9.57
N LEU A 547 -29.14 -0.06 10.11
CA LEU A 547 -28.12 -0.64 11.00
C LEU A 547 -26.79 -0.89 10.28
N ASN A 548 -26.84 -1.36 9.03
CA ASN A 548 -25.63 -1.56 8.23
C ASN A 548 -24.97 -0.21 7.87
N ILE A 549 -25.77 0.82 7.59
CA ILE A 549 -25.27 2.19 7.34
C ILE A 549 -24.72 2.82 8.63
N SER A 550 -25.26 2.54 9.82
CA SER A 550 -24.67 3.06 11.06
C SER A 550 -23.25 2.53 11.29
N ALA A 551 -22.90 1.34 10.80
CA ALA A 551 -21.51 0.88 10.84
C ALA A 551 -20.56 1.80 10.01
N ILE A 552 -21.06 2.37 8.90
CA ILE A 552 -20.32 3.38 8.12
C ILE A 552 -20.23 4.71 8.88
N GLU A 553 -21.31 5.13 9.54
CA GLU A 553 -21.30 6.32 10.41
C GLU A 553 -20.35 6.15 11.61
N ASP A 554 -20.28 4.96 12.21
CA ASP A 554 -19.38 4.62 13.30
C ASP A 554 -17.92 4.65 12.84
N TRP A 555 -17.63 4.07 11.66
CA TRP A 555 -16.31 4.15 11.03
C TRP A 555 -15.88 5.59 10.74
N LEU A 556 -16.81 6.43 10.27
CA LEU A 556 -16.57 7.87 10.08
C LEU A 556 -16.27 8.60 11.39
N ARG A 557 -16.82 8.17 12.52
CA ARG A 557 -16.48 8.74 13.84
C ARG A 557 -15.09 8.32 14.28
N SER A 558 -14.67 7.07 14.05
CA SER A 558 -13.34 6.60 14.41
C SER A 558 -12.24 7.15 13.50
N HIS A 559 -12.54 7.43 12.23
CA HIS A 559 -11.61 8.00 11.25
C HIS A 559 -11.86 9.50 11.00
N ASN A 560 -12.34 10.21 12.01
CA ASN A 560 -12.77 11.59 11.85
C ASN A 560 -11.57 12.53 11.70
N MET A 561 -11.39 13.07 10.50
CA MET A 561 -10.36 14.08 10.21
C MET A 561 -10.91 15.49 10.31
N LYS A 562 -10.05 16.45 10.69
CA LYS A 562 -10.36 17.88 10.67
C LYS A 562 -9.39 18.60 9.75
N VAL A 563 -9.93 19.49 8.92
CA VAL A 563 -9.13 20.40 8.08
C VAL A 563 -8.81 21.64 8.90
N TYR A 564 -7.55 22.09 8.85
CA TYR A 564 -7.16 23.34 9.49
C TYR A 564 -7.88 24.52 8.81
N LYS A 565 -8.59 25.34 9.59
CA LYS A 565 -9.35 26.49 9.09
C LYS A 565 -8.56 27.79 9.29
N PRO A 566 -8.00 28.42 8.24
CA PRO A 566 -7.33 29.71 8.36
C PRO A 566 -8.32 30.87 8.55
N GLU A 567 -7.82 32.04 8.93
CA GLU A 567 -8.61 33.28 9.06
C GLU A 567 -9.32 33.65 7.74
N THR A 568 -8.66 33.41 6.62
CA THR A 568 -9.21 33.60 5.28
C THR A 568 -9.15 32.29 4.50
N ILE A 569 -10.33 31.71 4.26
CA ILE A 569 -10.52 30.54 3.40
C ILE A 569 -10.64 30.99 1.93
N GLY A 570 -10.14 30.18 1.00
CA GLY A 570 -10.17 30.47 -0.43
C GLY A 570 -9.29 31.65 -0.85
N GLY A 571 -9.57 32.24 -2.00
CA GLY A 571 -8.77 33.32 -2.57
C GLY A 571 -7.68 32.82 -3.51
N LEU A 572 -7.89 31.67 -4.17
CA LEU A 572 -7.05 31.21 -5.28
C LEU A 572 -6.96 32.26 -6.40
N SER A 573 -8.04 33.03 -6.59
CA SER A 573 -8.09 34.16 -7.51
C SER A 573 -7.06 35.25 -7.20
N LYS A 574 -6.62 35.41 -5.94
CA LYS A 574 -5.60 36.38 -5.54
C LYS A 574 -4.19 35.99 -5.98
N LEU A 575 -3.95 34.70 -6.26
CA LEU A 575 -2.67 34.20 -6.77
C LEU A 575 -2.42 34.60 -8.24
N ILE A 576 -3.48 35.00 -8.94
CA ILE A 576 -3.45 35.48 -10.31
C ILE A 576 -3.56 37.02 -10.27
N LYS A 577 -2.74 37.71 -11.08
CA LYS A 577 -2.91 39.15 -11.30
C LYS A 577 -4.27 39.38 -11.97
N ALA A 578 -5.13 40.16 -11.33
CA ALA A 578 -6.53 40.34 -11.72
C ALA A 578 -6.67 40.75 -13.21
N GLY A 579 -7.18 39.85 -14.06
CA GLY A 579 -7.53 40.18 -15.45
C GLY A 579 -7.54 39.03 -16.46
N ASP A 580 -6.65 38.04 -16.34
CA ASP A 580 -6.30 37.22 -17.52
C ASP A 580 -6.97 35.84 -17.64
N VAL A 581 -7.40 35.20 -16.53
CA VAL A 581 -7.97 33.84 -16.57
C VAL A 581 -9.12 33.68 -15.59
N LYS A 582 -10.27 33.19 -16.07
CA LYS A 582 -11.38 32.75 -15.20
C LYS A 582 -11.11 31.34 -14.71
N LEU A 583 -11.17 31.15 -13.40
CA LEU A 583 -11.03 29.83 -12.81
C LEU A 583 -12.32 29.02 -13.01
N HIS A 584 -12.17 27.79 -13.49
CA HIS A 584 -13.26 26.83 -13.68
C HIS A 584 -13.04 25.61 -12.77
N TYR A 585 -14.14 24.95 -12.38
CA TYR A 585 -14.16 23.79 -11.47
C TYR A 585 -13.72 24.11 -10.04
N VAL A 586 -13.90 25.37 -9.60
CA VAL A 586 -13.56 25.80 -8.24
C VAL A 586 -14.82 25.93 -7.40
N LEU A 587 -14.79 25.38 -6.18
CA LEU A 587 -15.89 25.52 -5.22
C LEU A 587 -16.20 26.98 -4.90
N ASN A 588 -17.46 27.26 -4.60
CA ASN A 588 -17.88 28.62 -4.32
C ASN A 588 -17.39 29.10 -2.93
N GLU A 589 -16.89 30.33 -2.86
CA GLU A 589 -16.21 30.90 -1.69
C GLU A 589 -17.16 31.72 -0.78
N ASP A 590 -18.46 31.81 -1.09
CA ASP A 590 -19.39 32.57 -0.26
C ASP A 590 -19.44 32.03 1.17
N SER A 591 -19.28 32.94 2.14
CA SER A 591 -19.19 32.62 3.56
C SER A 591 -20.53 32.64 4.30
N ASP A 592 -21.64 32.56 3.57
CA ASP A 592 -22.98 32.71 4.14
C ASP A 592 -23.37 31.44 4.92
N PRO A 593 -23.80 31.53 6.21
CA PRO A 593 -24.00 30.35 7.06
C PRO A 593 -25.00 29.32 6.54
N GLN A 594 -25.95 29.76 5.69
CA GLN A 594 -26.92 28.88 5.04
C GLN A 594 -26.29 27.81 4.14
N TYR A 595 -25.07 28.07 3.64
CA TYR A 595 -24.38 27.17 2.71
C TYR A 595 -23.42 26.18 3.40
N HIS A 596 -23.30 26.22 4.73
CA HIS A 596 -22.43 25.31 5.47
C HIS A 596 -22.75 23.82 5.30
N LYS A 597 -23.99 23.50 4.91
CA LYS A 597 -24.44 22.12 4.63
C LYS A 597 -24.32 21.73 3.15
N ASN A 598 -23.91 22.65 2.28
CA ASN A 598 -23.94 22.47 0.83
C ASN A 598 -22.57 22.05 0.28
N PRO A 599 -22.44 20.87 -0.34
CA PRO A 599 -21.19 20.38 -0.93
C PRO A 599 -20.60 21.22 -2.07
N HIS A 600 -21.33 22.19 -2.62
CA HIS A 600 -20.83 23.14 -3.64
C HIS A 600 -20.01 24.30 -3.06
N TYR A 601 -20.01 24.45 -1.74
CA TYR A 601 -19.36 25.57 -1.06
C TYR A 601 -18.15 25.08 -0.31
N LEU A 602 -17.09 25.88 -0.35
CA LEU A 602 -15.82 25.57 0.27
C LEU A 602 -15.95 25.34 1.78
N GLN A 603 -16.78 26.14 2.46
CA GLN A 603 -16.98 26.09 3.90
C GLN A 603 -17.54 24.75 4.40
N PHE A 604 -18.19 23.96 3.55
CA PHE A 604 -18.65 22.61 3.87
C PHE A 604 -17.48 21.67 4.23
N TYR A 605 -16.39 21.72 3.48
CA TYR A 605 -15.24 20.81 3.63
C TYR A 605 -14.33 21.09 4.83
N TYR A 606 -14.48 22.26 5.47
CA TYR A 606 -13.81 22.60 6.73
C TYR A 606 -14.51 22.06 7.97
N HIS A 607 -15.68 21.42 7.82
CA HIS A 607 -16.24 20.61 8.90
C HIS A 607 -15.46 19.30 9.01
N SER A 608 -15.67 18.60 10.12
CA SER A 608 -15.00 17.30 10.28
C SER A 608 -15.51 16.28 9.25
N LEU A 609 -14.68 15.31 8.89
CA LEU A 609 -15.02 14.27 7.91
C LEU A 609 -16.34 13.56 8.25
N TYR A 610 -16.59 13.30 9.54
CA TYR A 610 -17.85 12.75 10.01
C TYR A 610 -19.06 13.58 9.57
N HIS A 611 -19.01 14.91 9.69
CA HIS A 611 -20.10 15.78 9.28
C HIS A 611 -20.30 15.75 7.77
N VAL A 612 -19.21 15.84 7.00
CA VAL A 612 -19.22 15.75 5.53
C VAL A 612 -19.88 14.44 5.08
N GLY A 613 -19.40 13.30 5.57
CA GLY A 613 -19.94 11.99 5.23
C GLY A 613 -21.40 11.81 5.66
N LYS A 614 -21.78 12.29 6.86
CA LYS A 614 -23.16 12.25 7.35
C LYS A 614 -24.12 13.04 6.46
N TYR A 615 -23.75 14.25 6.05
CA TYR A 615 -24.58 15.05 5.14
C TYR A 615 -24.72 14.39 3.77
N GLN A 616 -23.65 13.79 3.24
CA GLN A 616 -23.71 13.07 1.96
C GLN A 616 -24.61 11.81 2.02
N LEU A 617 -24.65 11.11 3.16
CA LEU A 617 -25.50 9.93 3.37
C LEU A 617 -26.94 10.27 3.79
N GLN A 618 -27.23 11.53 4.10
CA GLN A 618 -28.53 12.01 4.58
C GLN A 618 -29.72 11.60 3.69
N PRO A 619 -29.65 11.66 2.33
CA PRO A 619 -30.78 11.29 1.48
C PRO A 619 -31.21 9.82 1.65
N VAL A 620 -30.26 8.88 1.76
CA VAL A 620 -30.58 7.47 2.05
C VAL A 620 -31.13 7.32 3.46
N ILE A 621 -30.57 8.01 4.45
CA ILE A 621 -31.03 7.94 5.84
C ILE A 621 -32.49 8.41 5.94
N GLU A 622 -32.84 9.54 5.33
CA GLU A 622 -34.21 10.06 5.31
C GLU A 622 -35.18 9.14 4.57
N LEU A 623 -34.75 8.54 3.44
CA LEU A 623 -35.56 7.53 2.75
C LEU A 623 -35.85 6.33 3.64
N LEU A 624 -34.85 5.83 4.38
CA LEU A 624 -35.01 4.71 5.31
C LEU A 624 -35.89 5.09 6.51
N GLN A 625 -35.78 6.33 7.01
CA GLN A 625 -36.67 6.85 8.06
C GLN A 625 -38.12 6.91 7.57
N TRP A 626 -38.34 7.42 6.35
CA TRP A 626 -39.66 7.46 5.74
C TRP A 626 -40.29 6.06 5.64
N LEU A 627 -39.53 5.06 5.20
CA LEU A 627 -40.00 3.66 5.14
C LEU A 627 -40.38 3.08 6.52
N GLN A 628 -39.81 3.60 7.61
CA GLN A 628 -40.08 3.14 8.97
C GLN A 628 -41.31 3.81 9.61
N CYS A 629 -41.54 5.09 9.30
CA CYS A 629 -42.62 5.86 9.95
C CYS A 629 -43.90 5.93 9.12
N MET A 630 -43.85 5.78 7.78
CA MET A 630 -44.98 6.05 6.90
C MET A 630 -46.27 5.31 7.27
N SER A 631 -46.21 4.03 7.61
CA SER A 631 -47.38 3.21 7.94
C SER A 631 -48.06 3.59 9.26
N SER A 632 -47.34 4.29 10.15
CA SER A 632 -47.89 4.75 11.44
C SER A 632 -48.67 6.08 11.34
N LEU A 633 -48.63 6.74 10.19
CA LEU A 633 -49.23 8.06 10.00
C LEU A 633 -50.72 7.94 9.65
N ASN A 634 -51.57 8.45 10.53
CA ASN A 634 -53.03 8.43 10.37
C ASN A 634 -53.64 9.80 10.07
N ASP A 635 -52.95 10.89 10.45
CA ASP A 635 -53.45 12.26 10.39
C ASP A 635 -52.63 13.14 9.44
N GLU A 636 -53.27 14.16 8.86
CA GLU A 636 -52.65 15.10 7.92
C GLU A 636 -51.61 15.99 8.59
N GLU A 637 -51.85 16.43 9.82
CA GLU A 637 -50.92 17.25 10.59
C GLU A 637 -49.62 16.49 10.88
N SER A 638 -49.73 15.24 11.34
CA SER A 638 -48.58 14.36 11.58
C SER A 638 -47.78 14.08 10.31
N LEU A 639 -48.47 13.91 9.17
CA LEU A 639 -47.82 13.75 7.87
C LEU A 639 -47.01 14.99 7.48
N ILE A 640 -47.61 16.17 7.55
CA ILE A 640 -46.94 17.44 7.19
C ILE A 640 -45.76 17.70 8.11
N ASN A 641 -45.91 17.46 9.42
CA ASN A 641 -44.83 17.61 10.39
C ASN A 641 -43.66 16.66 10.09
N THR A 642 -43.95 15.41 9.71
CA THR A 642 -42.91 14.44 9.34
C THR A 642 -42.20 14.85 8.04
N ILE A 643 -42.95 15.27 7.03
CA ILE A 643 -42.40 15.73 5.74
C ILE A 643 -41.51 16.96 5.95
N ASN A 644 -41.90 17.89 6.80
CA ASN A 644 -41.12 19.10 7.10
C ASN A 644 -39.83 18.83 7.88
N GLN A 645 -39.66 17.63 8.46
CA GLN A 645 -38.40 17.23 9.13
C GLN A 645 -37.34 16.71 8.14
N PHE A 646 -37.73 16.36 6.91
CA PHE A 646 -36.80 15.88 5.89
C PHE A 646 -36.20 17.05 5.12
N ASP A 647 -34.87 17.17 5.19
CA ASP A 647 -34.12 18.24 4.53
C ASP A 647 -33.80 17.87 3.07
N CYS A 648 -33.74 16.57 2.72
CA CYS A 648 -33.22 16.06 1.45
C CYS A 648 -34.28 15.33 0.59
N LEU A 649 -35.24 14.66 1.22
CA LEU A 649 -36.23 13.82 0.52
C LEU A 649 -37.32 14.66 -0.15
N ASN A 650 -37.49 14.51 -1.46
CA ASN A 650 -38.44 15.33 -2.23
C ASN A 650 -39.85 14.70 -2.34
N TYR A 651 -40.83 15.53 -2.70
CA TYR A 651 -42.22 15.07 -2.85
C TYR A 651 -42.41 13.97 -3.91
N TYR A 652 -41.64 13.97 -5.00
CA TYR A 652 -41.74 12.96 -6.07
C TYR A 652 -41.34 11.57 -5.56
N GLN A 653 -40.27 11.51 -4.77
CA GLN A 653 -39.76 10.29 -4.14
C GLN A 653 -40.75 9.76 -3.09
N LEU A 654 -41.29 10.65 -2.23
CA LEU A 654 -42.33 10.31 -1.25
C LEU A 654 -43.56 9.67 -1.91
N VAL A 655 -44.08 10.30 -2.98
CA VAL A 655 -45.24 9.78 -3.72
C VAL A 655 -44.93 8.42 -4.36
N LYS A 656 -43.76 8.24 -4.97
CA LYS A 656 -43.39 6.97 -5.60
C LYS A 656 -43.35 5.84 -4.58
N VAL A 657 -42.71 6.07 -3.43
CA VAL A 657 -42.62 5.08 -2.35
C VAL A 657 -44.01 4.74 -1.82
N ALA A 658 -44.78 5.75 -1.40
CA ALA A 658 -46.08 5.55 -0.75
C ALA A 658 -47.14 4.92 -1.67
N ASN A 659 -47.14 5.28 -2.96
CA ASN A 659 -48.19 4.87 -3.90
C ASN A 659 -47.87 3.58 -4.66
N LYS A 660 -46.59 3.29 -4.95
CA LYS A 660 -46.21 2.18 -5.85
C LYS A 660 -45.30 1.13 -5.21
N LEU A 661 -44.32 1.54 -4.39
CA LEU A 661 -43.22 0.65 -4.01
C LEU A 661 -43.40 -0.01 -2.64
N TYR A 662 -44.03 0.67 -1.68
CA TYR A 662 -44.10 0.18 -0.31
C TYR A 662 -44.88 -1.14 -0.20
N LYS A 663 -44.28 -2.10 0.50
CA LYS A 663 -44.89 -3.40 0.79
C LYS A 663 -45.21 -3.50 2.28
N TYR A 664 -46.50 -3.57 2.58
CA TYR A 664 -46.99 -3.68 3.95
C TYR A 664 -46.75 -5.08 4.53
N GLU A 665 -46.27 -5.10 5.76
CA GLU A 665 -46.10 -6.31 6.57
C GLU A 665 -47.46 -6.82 7.09
N VAL A 666 -47.50 -8.07 7.55
CA VAL A 666 -48.70 -8.63 8.18
C VAL A 666 -48.99 -7.87 9.48
N ASN A 667 -50.24 -7.43 9.66
CA ASN A 667 -50.72 -6.58 10.76
C ASN A 667 -50.24 -5.11 10.71
N GLU A 668 -49.75 -4.65 9.56
CA GLU A 668 -49.43 -3.25 9.34
C GLU A 668 -50.59 -2.50 8.69
N ASP A 669 -50.93 -1.33 9.24
CA ASP A 669 -51.98 -0.47 8.69
C ASP A 669 -51.55 0.18 7.38
N LYS A 670 -52.50 0.26 6.44
CA LYS A 670 -52.26 0.90 5.14
C LYS A 670 -52.42 2.41 5.28
N LEU A 671 -51.48 3.14 4.69
CA LEU A 671 -51.56 4.60 4.62
C LEU A 671 -52.89 5.02 3.96
N PRO A 672 -53.71 5.85 4.64
CA PRO A 672 -54.99 6.29 4.10
C PRO A 672 -54.85 6.97 2.74
N LYS A 673 -55.76 6.65 1.80
CA LYS A 673 -55.77 7.23 0.44
C LYS A 673 -55.86 8.77 0.45
N LYS A 674 -56.50 9.35 1.48
CA LYS A 674 -56.58 10.80 1.66
C LYS A 674 -55.18 11.41 1.81
N LEU A 675 -54.34 10.83 2.66
CA LEU A 675 -52.96 11.27 2.90
C LEU A 675 -52.11 11.16 1.63
N ILE A 676 -52.22 10.05 0.88
CA ILE A 676 -51.53 9.89 -0.41
C ILE A 676 -51.91 11.01 -1.39
N ASN A 677 -53.17 11.44 -1.40
CA ASN A 677 -53.62 12.54 -2.26
C ASN A 677 -53.08 13.89 -1.80
N VAL A 678 -52.90 14.11 -0.49
CA VAL A 678 -52.24 15.31 0.05
C VAL A 678 -50.78 15.38 -0.44
N ILE A 679 -50.02 14.29 -0.35
CA ILE A 679 -48.63 14.26 -0.85
C ILE A 679 -48.59 14.54 -2.36
N LYS A 680 -49.54 13.98 -3.14
CA LYS A 680 -49.65 14.28 -4.58
C LYS A 680 -50.00 15.73 -4.87
N ALA A 681 -50.85 16.36 -4.07
CA ALA A 681 -51.16 17.78 -4.19
C ALA A 681 -49.92 18.63 -3.92
N LEU A 682 -49.19 18.36 -2.84
CA LEU A 682 -47.92 19.02 -2.51
C LEU A 682 -46.87 18.85 -3.61
N MET A 683 -46.76 17.65 -4.19
CA MET A 683 -45.87 17.38 -5.32
C MET A 683 -46.20 18.27 -6.53
N ASN A 684 -47.47 18.44 -6.88
CA ASN A 684 -47.87 19.24 -8.03
C ASN A 684 -47.75 20.76 -7.78
N GLU A 685 -48.02 21.22 -6.55
CA GLU A 685 -48.02 22.64 -6.19
C GLU A 685 -46.62 23.18 -5.84
N GLN A 686 -45.83 22.41 -5.09
CA GLN A 686 -44.55 22.85 -4.53
C GLN A 686 -43.33 22.06 -5.03
N GLY A 687 -43.52 20.91 -5.68
CA GLY A 687 -42.44 20.06 -6.22
C GLY A 687 -41.32 20.81 -6.94
N PRO A 688 -41.58 21.58 -8.02
CA PRO A 688 -40.51 22.22 -8.79
C PRO A 688 -39.77 23.29 -8.00
N ASN A 689 -40.43 23.96 -7.06
CA ASN A 689 -39.80 24.96 -6.19
C ASN A 689 -38.94 24.29 -5.11
N GLN A 690 -39.35 23.13 -4.61
CA GLN A 690 -38.58 22.33 -3.64
C GLN A 690 -37.28 21.84 -4.28
N ILE A 691 -37.34 21.27 -5.49
CA ILE A 691 -36.15 20.77 -6.20
C ILE A 691 -35.11 21.88 -6.41
N LYS A 692 -35.53 23.11 -6.73
CA LYS A 692 -34.60 24.24 -6.87
C LYS A 692 -33.90 24.66 -5.57
N ARG A 693 -34.51 24.36 -4.41
CA ARG A 693 -33.93 24.65 -3.09
C ARG A 693 -33.01 23.51 -2.62
N LEU A 694 -33.27 22.29 -3.05
CA LEU A 694 -32.46 21.13 -2.74
C LEU A 694 -31.16 21.17 -3.56
N TYR A 695 -30.03 21.00 -2.87
CA TYR A 695 -28.69 20.96 -3.49
C TYR A 695 -28.30 19.55 -3.97
N LEU A 696 -29.28 18.76 -4.41
CA LEU A 696 -29.08 17.37 -4.84
C LEU A 696 -29.15 17.26 -6.36
N HIS A 697 -28.35 16.36 -6.93
CA HIS A 697 -28.32 16.13 -8.37
C HIS A 697 -29.21 14.95 -8.74
N TYR A 698 -30.26 15.23 -9.50
CA TYR A 698 -31.18 14.23 -9.97
C TYR A 698 -30.90 13.85 -11.42
N MET A 699 -31.26 12.62 -11.78
CA MET A 699 -31.36 12.22 -13.18
C MET A 699 -32.55 12.97 -13.82
N THR A 700 -32.25 13.89 -14.74
CA THR A 700 -33.25 14.71 -15.44
C THR A 700 -33.64 14.14 -16.80
N GLN A 701 -32.84 13.22 -17.35
CA GLN A 701 -33.17 12.54 -18.59
C GLN A 701 -34.22 11.45 -18.32
N THR A 702 -35.40 11.62 -18.90
CA THR A 702 -36.38 10.53 -18.97
C THR A 702 -35.81 9.45 -19.89
N THR A 703 -35.45 8.29 -19.34
CA THR A 703 -35.23 7.11 -20.19
C THR A 703 -36.51 6.87 -20.99
N PHE A 704 -36.40 6.48 -22.26
CA PHE A 704 -37.51 6.33 -23.22
C PHE A 704 -38.69 5.46 -22.70
N LEU A 705 -38.47 4.70 -21.61
CA LEU A 705 -39.40 3.77 -20.97
C LEU A 705 -40.03 4.29 -19.65
N SER A 706 -39.48 5.32 -18.98
CA SER A 706 -40.03 5.87 -17.73
C SER A 706 -40.00 7.40 -17.69
N LYS A 707 -41.19 8.03 -17.62
CA LYS A 707 -41.38 9.48 -17.43
C LYS A 707 -41.20 9.90 -15.96
N GLU A 708 -40.15 9.41 -15.33
CA GLU A 708 -39.92 9.59 -13.88
C GLU A 708 -38.78 10.59 -13.66
N GLU A 709 -39.13 11.89 -13.57
CA GLU A 709 -38.21 12.98 -13.26
C GLU A 709 -38.03 13.15 -11.74
N TYR A 710 -36.83 13.58 -11.30
CA TYR A 710 -36.49 13.90 -9.89
C TYR A 710 -36.58 12.74 -8.89
N ILE A 711 -36.62 11.51 -9.38
CA ILE A 711 -36.74 10.32 -8.54
C ILE A 711 -35.38 9.73 -8.19
N TYR A 712 -34.52 9.56 -9.20
CA TYR A 712 -33.19 8.96 -9.03
C TYR A 712 -32.13 10.04 -8.86
N LEU A 713 -31.16 9.78 -7.99
CA LEU A 713 -29.96 10.61 -7.86
C LEU A 713 -29.00 10.33 -9.02
N ASN A 714 -28.26 11.33 -9.48
CA ASN A 714 -27.34 11.21 -10.59
C ASN A 714 -25.97 10.69 -10.10
N PRO A 715 -25.61 9.42 -10.33
CA PRO A 715 -24.29 8.92 -9.95
C PRO A 715 -23.17 9.60 -10.73
N ASN A 716 -23.42 10.12 -11.93
CA ASN A 716 -22.36 10.67 -12.80
C ASN A 716 -21.97 12.10 -12.43
N PHE A 717 -22.53 12.66 -11.37
CA PHE A 717 -22.21 14.01 -10.93
C PHE A 717 -20.84 14.05 -10.21
N ILE A 718 -20.04 15.06 -10.53
CA ILE A 718 -18.71 15.27 -9.97
C ILE A 718 -18.69 16.68 -9.36
N PHE A 719 -18.28 16.78 -8.09
CA PHE A 719 -18.14 18.08 -7.45
C PHE A 719 -16.99 18.90 -8.03
N GLU A 720 -17.09 20.21 -7.87
CA GLU A 720 -15.98 21.13 -8.06
C GLU A 720 -14.95 20.94 -6.94
N VAL A 721 -13.74 21.43 -7.14
CA VAL A 721 -12.60 21.19 -6.24
C VAL A 721 -12.13 22.48 -5.60
N ALA A 722 -11.53 22.42 -4.41
CA ALA A 722 -10.73 23.51 -3.87
C ALA A 722 -9.30 23.06 -3.63
N LEU A 723 -8.37 23.95 -3.95
CA LEU A 723 -6.98 23.76 -3.61
C LEU A 723 -6.70 24.42 -2.25
N PRO A 724 -5.88 23.78 -1.39
CA PRO A 724 -5.51 24.37 -0.12
C PRO A 724 -4.79 25.71 -0.32
N ASN A 725 -5.10 26.68 0.53
CA ASN A 725 -4.44 27.97 0.50
C ASN A 725 -2.97 27.87 0.89
N LEU A 726 -2.14 28.85 0.49
CA LEU A 726 -0.73 28.88 0.87
C LEU A 726 -0.54 28.82 2.40
N THR A 727 -1.40 29.50 3.18
CA THR A 727 -1.38 29.44 4.66
C THR A 727 -1.63 28.03 5.19
N GLU A 728 -2.53 27.28 4.56
CA GLU A 728 -2.85 25.89 4.93
C GLU A 728 -1.69 24.97 4.59
N LEU A 729 -1.12 25.12 3.40
CA LEU A 729 0.05 24.34 2.98
C LEU A 729 1.28 24.66 3.82
N ILE A 730 1.48 25.91 4.26
CA ILE A 730 2.55 26.27 5.22
C ILE A 730 2.28 25.65 6.59
N ASN A 731 1.02 25.56 7.01
CA ASN A 731 0.65 24.89 8.25
C ASN A 731 0.83 23.37 8.18
N ASN A 732 0.62 22.74 7.03
CA ASN A 732 0.71 21.29 6.88
C ASN A 732 2.13 20.83 6.53
N TYR A 733 2.82 21.54 5.62
CA TYR A 733 4.13 21.15 5.07
C TYR A 733 5.26 22.14 5.39
N GLY A 734 4.97 23.34 5.85
CA GLY A 734 5.97 24.37 6.15
C GLY A 734 6.39 24.43 7.63
N ALA A 735 6.95 25.57 8.04
CA ALA A 735 7.40 25.79 9.43
C ALA A 735 6.26 26.10 10.42
N GLY A 736 5.01 26.14 9.93
CA GLY A 736 3.84 26.57 10.69
C GLY A 736 3.80 28.09 10.92
N LEU A 737 2.64 28.57 11.39
CA LEU A 737 2.44 29.95 11.80
C LEU A 737 3.25 30.22 13.08
N GLY A 738 4.41 30.88 12.94
CA GLY A 738 5.34 31.15 14.04
C GLY A 738 6.73 30.54 13.89
N GLY A 739 6.97 29.73 12.84
CA GLY A 739 8.33 29.28 12.48
C GLY A 739 8.93 28.23 13.43
N VAL A 740 8.10 27.53 14.20
CA VAL A 740 8.55 26.56 15.23
C VAL A 740 8.93 25.21 14.62
N ARG A 741 8.31 24.80 13.48
CA ARG A 741 8.51 23.48 12.85
C ARG A 741 9.57 23.50 11.74
N ILE A 742 10.80 23.87 12.08
CA ILE A 742 11.87 24.15 11.11
C ILE A 742 12.28 22.88 10.35
N LEU A 743 12.40 21.75 11.03
CA LEU A 743 12.80 20.48 10.41
C LEU A 743 11.72 19.94 9.49
N ARG A 744 10.44 20.12 9.82
CA ARG A 744 9.34 19.78 8.90
C ARG A 744 9.40 20.60 7.62
N ASN A 745 9.66 21.91 7.71
CA ASN A 745 9.87 22.76 6.53
C ASN A 745 11.04 22.24 5.66
N LYS A 746 12.14 21.82 6.29
CA LYS A 746 13.27 21.18 5.57
C LYS A 746 12.87 19.84 4.93
N LYS A 747 12.01 19.05 5.56
CA LYS A 747 11.54 17.77 5.00
C LYS A 747 10.80 17.99 3.68
N TYR A 748 9.98 19.03 3.58
CA TYR A 748 9.12 19.28 2.41
C TYR A 748 9.65 20.34 1.42
N GLN A 749 10.82 20.94 1.65
CA GLN A 749 11.43 21.90 0.72
C GLN A 749 11.87 21.24 -0.60
N PRO A 750 11.86 21.91 -1.76
CA PRO A 750 12.14 21.31 -3.06
C PRO A 750 13.65 21.04 -3.30
N THR A 751 14.25 20.19 -2.47
CA THR A 751 15.62 19.68 -2.58
C THR A 751 15.62 18.24 -3.11
N LEU A 752 16.57 17.94 -3.99
CA LEU A 752 16.76 16.61 -4.57
C LEU A 752 17.92 15.87 -3.86
N PRO A 753 17.78 14.55 -3.65
CA PRO A 753 18.91 13.69 -3.29
C PRO A 753 20.01 13.73 -4.35
N ILE A 754 21.26 13.58 -3.92
CA ILE A 754 22.44 13.61 -4.80
C ILE A 754 22.33 12.55 -5.90
N ALA A 755 21.89 11.33 -5.57
CA ALA A 755 21.71 10.26 -6.55
C ALA A 755 20.78 10.65 -7.72
N ILE A 756 19.72 11.42 -7.45
CA ILE A 756 18.79 11.86 -8.49
C ILE A 756 19.42 12.96 -9.35
N ILE A 757 20.24 13.83 -8.76
CA ILE A 757 20.97 14.85 -9.51
C ILE A 757 21.97 14.18 -10.45
N ASP A 758 22.73 13.19 -9.95
CA ASP A 758 23.70 12.43 -10.75
C ASP A 758 23.03 11.69 -11.92
N GLU A 759 21.88 11.05 -11.69
CA GLU A 759 21.10 10.39 -12.74
C GLU A 759 20.57 11.38 -13.80
N ILE A 760 20.14 12.58 -13.39
CA ILE A 760 19.69 13.62 -14.32
C ILE A 760 20.87 14.15 -15.16
N ASP A 761 22.03 14.37 -14.53
CA ASP A 761 23.24 14.82 -15.21
C ASP A 761 23.75 13.77 -16.22
N GLU A 762 23.64 12.48 -15.90
CA GLU A 762 23.95 11.38 -16.82
C GLU A 762 23.03 11.40 -18.05
N ILE A 763 21.72 11.52 -17.87
CA ILE A 763 20.74 11.63 -18.97
C ILE A 763 21.07 12.81 -19.89
N GLN A 764 21.46 13.94 -19.30
CA GLN A 764 21.82 15.14 -20.07
C GLN A 764 23.16 14.97 -20.80
N ALA A 765 24.14 14.31 -20.19
CA ALA A 765 25.42 14.00 -20.82
C ALA A 765 25.22 13.07 -22.02
N GLU A 766 24.38 12.04 -21.89
CA GLU A 766 24.00 11.17 -23.00
C GLU A 766 23.37 11.98 -24.13
N ASN A 767 22.31 12.74 -23.86
CA ASN A 767 21.64 13.57 -24.87
C ASN A 767 22.60 14.51 -25.61
N ASN A 768 23.58 15.10 -24.90
CA ASN A 768 24.58 15.96 -25.51
C ASN A 768 25.57 15.18 -26.39
N SER A 769 25.97 13.97 -26.00
CA SER A 769 26.79 13.08 -26.84
C SER A 769 26.10 12.77 -28.17
N TRP A 770 24.80 12.45 -28.14
CA TRP A 770 24.01 12.20 -29.35
C TRP A 770 23.92 13.45 -30.25
N ARG A 771 23.95 14.66 -29.68
CA ARG A 771 23.98 15.91 -30.44
C ARG A 771 25.33 16.10 -31.12
N ASP A 772 26.44 15.91 -30.42
CA ASP A 772 27.79 16.07 -30.97
C ASP A 772 28.09 15.04 -32.09
N ASP A 773 27.62 13.80 -31.94
CA ASP A 773 27.76 12.77 -32.97
C ASP A 773 26.94 13.07 -34.25
N SER A 774 25.76 13.71 -34.11
CA SER A 774 24.95 14.12 -35.27
C SER A 774 25.61 15.23 -36.10
N TYR A 775 26.44 16.07 -35.48
CA TYR A 775 27.21 17.11 -36.18
C TYR A 775 28.49 16.56 -36.84
N ASN A 776 29.07 15.49 -36.31
CA ASN A 776 30.25 14.86 -36.91
C ASN A 776 29.93 14.14 -38.23
N TYR A 777 28.73 13.56 -38.38
CA TYR A 777 28.28 13.01 -39.67
C TYR A 777 28.07 14.05 -40.77
N ALA A 778 27.83 15.31 -40.42
CA ALA A 778 27.68 16.40 -41.39
C ALA A 778 29.02 16.93 -41.92
N LYS A 779 30.16 16.54 -41.31
CA LYS A 779 31.50 16.97 -41.72
C LYS A 779 32.31 15.94 -42.50
N GLU A 780 31.87 14.67 -42.55
CA GLU A 780 32.54 13.62 -43.34
C GLU A 780 31.98 13.53 -44.79
N GLY A 781 31.49 14.63 -45.33
CA GLY A 781 30.89 14.73 -46.66
C GLY A 781 31.64 15.60 -47.68
N GLU A 782 32.78 16.19 -47.32
CA GLU A 782 33.65 16.89 -48.28
C GLU A 782 35.07 16.34 -48.18
N GLY A 783 35.49 15.69 -49.26
CA GLY A 783 36.78 15.04 -49.38
C GLY A 783 37.95 16.01 -49.48
N ASP A 784 39.09 15.49 -49.04
CA ASP A 784 40.47 15.89 -49.28
C ASP A 784 40.71 16.89 -50.42
N GLU A 785 41.39 18.00 -50.10
CA GLU A 785 42.50 18.49 -50.92
C GLU A 785 43.49 19.32 -50.09
N GLU A 786 44.78 19.01 -50.31
CA GLU A 786 45.98 19.48 -49.63
C GLU A 786 46.28 20.98 -49.87
N GLY A 787 47.03 21.64 -48.98
CA GLY A 787 47.70 22.90 -49.32
C GLY A 787 48.28 23.69 -48.15
N GLU A 788 49.61 23.79 -48.11
CA GLU A 788 50.42 24.59 -47.18
C GLU A 788 50.31 26.13 -47.35
N ALA A 789 50.74 26.83 -46.29
CA ALA A 789 51.54 28.07 -46.25
C ALA A 789 50.87 29.47 -46.31
N ASP A 790 51.19 30.25 -45.25
CA ASP A 790 51.46 31.70 -45.12
C ASP A 790 50.90 32.71 -46.15
N TYR A 791 50.24 33.77 -45.66
CA TYR A 791 50.71 35.17 -45.57
C TYR A 791 49.55 36.14 -45.26
N ASP A 792 49.85 37.17 -44.46
CA ASP A 792 49.09 38.42 -44.28
C ASP A 792 48.74 39.11 -45.62
N ASP A 793 47.59 39.82 -45.71
CA ASP A 793 47.52 41.28 -45.99
C ASP A 793 46.06 41.79 -46.12
N ASP A 794 45.90 43.07 -45.81
CA ASP A 794 44.71 43.91 -45.73
C ASP A 794 43.86 44.03 -47.02
N ARG A 795 42.55 44.31 -46.88
CA ARG A 795 41.89 45.56 -47.35
C ARG A 795 40.36 45.56 -47.34
N GLU A 796 39.83 46.69 -46.89
CA GLU A 796 38.48 47.23 -47.06
C GLU A 796 38.14 47.54 -48.54
N GLU A 797 36.86 47.39 -48.94
CA GLU A 797 36.00 48.49 -49.44
C GLU A 797 34.67 47.99 -50.08
N ASN A 798 33.56 48.52 -49.54
CA ASN A 798 32.39 49.14 -50.19
C ASN A 798 31.62 48.49 -51.37
N GLY A 799 30.27 48.53 -51.25
CA GLY A 799 29.39 48.80 -52.40
C GLY A 799 27.97 48.19 -52.41
N GLU A 800 27.00 48.92 -51.81
CA GLU A 800 25.62 49.20 -52.27
C GLU A 800 24.82 48.17 -53.11
N ALA A 801 23.70 47.63 -52.59
CA ALA A 801 22.31 48.14 -52.68
C ALA A 801 21.52 47.76 -53.96
N ASN A 802 20.41 47.03 -53.81
CA ASN A 802 19.06 47.53 -54.15
C ASN A 802 17.93 46.51 -53.90
N GLU A 803 16.89 47.00 -53.23
CA GLU A 803 15.52 46.47 -53.13
C GLU A 803 14.62 47.06 -54.23
N HIS A 804 13.55 46.31 -54.58
CA HIS A 804 12.20 46.72 -55.04
C HIS A 804 11.67 45.70 -56.08
N GLY A 805 10.42 45.23 -56.10
CA GLY A 805 9.20 45.47 -55.32
C GLY A 805 8.07 44.56 -55.85
N ARG A 806 7.01 44.36 -55.03
CA ARG A 806 5.54 44.43 -55.32
C ARG A 806 5.04 43.93 -56.70
N GLU A 807 3.92 43.20 -56.86
CA GLU A 807 2.56 43.39 -56.32
C GLU A 807 1.63 42.24 -56.81
N GLU A 808 0.62 41.86 -55.99
CA GLU A 808 -0.79 41.49 -56.30
C GLU A 808 -1.19 40.56 -57.50
N LYS A 809 -2.00 39.50 -57.27
CA LYS A 809 -3.50 39.51 -57.23
C LYS A 809 -4.16 38.12 -57.37
N GLU A 810 -5.36 38.02 -56.80
CA GLU A 810 -6.29 36.89 -56.61
C GLU A 810 -6.95 36.32 -57.89
N SER A 811 -7.47 35.09 -57.82
CA SER A 811 -8.89 34.79 -58.19
C SER A 811 -9.33 33.34 -57.87
N LEU A 812 -10.55 33.24 -57.35
CA LEU A 812 -11.37 32.03 -57.10
C LEU A 812 -12.11 31.58 -58.38
N SER A 813 -12.48 30.28 -58.50
CA SER A 813 -13.91 29.83 -58.55
C SER A 813 -14.16 28.39 -59.10
N THR A 814 -15.10 27.70 -58.41
CA THR A 814 -16.20 26.78 -58.85
C THR A 814 -16.02 25.30 -59.28
N ASP A 815 -16.62 24.42 -58.44
CA ASP A 815 -17.63 23.34 -58.64
C ASP A 815 -17.48 22.13 -59.60
N GLY A 816 -17.66 20.91 -59.03
CA GLY A 816 -18.68 19.96 -59.51
C GLY A 816 -18.36 18.43 -59.69
N ILE A 817 -18.89 17.59 -58.76
CA ILE A 817 -19.65 16.31 -58.99
C ILE A 817 -18.95 14.92 -59.23
N LEU A 818 -19.20 14.00 -58.25
CA LEU A 818 -19.46 12.53 -58.22
C LEU A 818 -18.67 11.46 -59.02
N GLY A 819 -18.24 10.38 -58.34
CA GLY A 819 -18.38 8.99 -58.85
C GLY A 819 -17.27 7.94 -58.58
N PHE A 820 -17.59 6.94 -57.74
CA PHE A 820 -17.19 5.50 -57.75
C PHE A 820 -15.73 4.98 -57.80
N LYS A 821 -15.39 4.34 -56.67
CA LYS A 821 -14.61 3.10 -56.38
C LYS A 821 -14.20 2.13 -57.52
N VAL A 822 -12.92 1.68 -57.45
CA VAL A 822 -12.36 0.29 -57.47
C VAL A 822 -11.26 -0.01 -58.53
N ASP A 823 -10.17 -0.62 -58.01
CA ASP A 823 -9.07 -1.43 -58.57
C ASP A 823 -7.75 -0.80 -59.11
N SER A 824 -6.67 -1.28 -58.46
CA SER A 824 -5.20 -1.10 -58.58
C SER A 824 -4.55 -1.94 -59.73
N PRO A 825 -3.20 -2.02 -59.97
CA PRO A 825 -2.01 -1.44 -59.30
C PRO A 825 -0.87 -0.90 -60.23
N THR A 826 0.24 -0.44 -59.61
CA THR A 826 1.64 -0.25 -60.14
C THR A 826 1.91 1.02 -61.00
N THR A 827 2.94 1.86 -60.82
CA THR A 827 4.30 1.78 -60.21
C THR A 827 4.81 3.16 -59.71
N GLU A 828 5.31 3.17 -58.47
CA GLU A 828 6.53 3.80 -57.91
C GLU A 828 7.05 5.19 -58.34
N LYS A 829 7.07 6.11 -57.35
CA LYS A 829 8.26 6.88 -56.94
C LYS A 829 8.19 7.10 -55.41
N ASP A 830 9.12 6.47 -54.69
CA ASP A 830 9.20 6.46 -53.24
C ASP A 830 9.68 7.80 -52.67
N GLY A 831 8.86 8.36 -51.78
CA GLY A 831 9.24 9.35 -50.80
C GLY A 831 9.35 8.68 -49.42
N PHE A 832 10.49 8.91 -48.79
CA PHE A 832 10.91 8.55 -47.43
C PHE A 832 9.75 8.50 -46.39
N LYS A 833 9.59 7.35 -45.72
CA LYS A 833 8.65 7.11 -44.62
C LYS A 833 9.40 6.73 -43.34
N GLY A 834 9.29 7.56 -42.31
CA GLY A 834 9.83 7.35 -40.96
C GLY A 834 9.10 6.30 -40.11
N ASP A 835 8.40 5.33 -40.71
CA ASP A 835 7.63 4.29 -40.01
C ASP A 835 8.38 2.94 -39.90
N GLU A 836 9.58 2.81 -40.49
CA GLU A 836 10.38 1.57 -40.38
C GLU A 836 11.32 1.54 -39.16
N ILE A 837 11.55 2.68 -38.50
CA ILE A 837 12.42 2.76 -37.31
C ILE A 837 11.79 2.08 -36.09
N PHE A 838 10.47 1.89 -36.08
CA PHE A 838 9.75 1.20 -34.98
C PHE A 838 9.53 -0.30 -35.21
N LYS A 839 10.07 -0.89 -36.30
CA LYS A 839 9.94 -2.34 -36.55
C LYS A 839 11.15 -3.18 -36.11
N GLN A 840 12.20 -2.57 -35.55
CA GLN A 840 13.39 -3.30 -35.08
C GLN A 840 13.73 -3.03 -33.61
N VAL A 841 12.73 -2.82 -32.75
CA VAL A 841 12.94 -2.98 -31.31
C VAL A 841 12.74 -4.46 -30.98
N GLN A 842 13.85 -5.19 -30.82
CA GLN A 842 13.83 -6.49 -30.15
C GLN A 842 13.37 -6.29 -28.70
N MET A 843 12.35 -7.04 -28.29
CA MET A 843 11.90 -7.05 -26.90
C MET A 843 13.02 -7.59 -25.99
N PRO A 844 13.27 -6.99 -24.81
CA PRO A 844 14.17 -7.56 -23.81
C PRO A 844 13.71 -8.96 -23.41
N ASN A 845 14.65 -9.91 -23.35
CA ASN A 845 14.44 -11.33 -23.02
C ASN A 845 13.95 -11.60 -21.57
N SER A 846 13.47 -10.59 -20.84
CA SER A 846 12.85 -10.75 -19.51
C SER A 846 11.35 -11.06 -19.55
N LEU A 847 10.72 -11.04 -20.74
CA LEU A 847 9.28 -11.33 -20.94
C LEU A 847 8.98 -12.74 -21.48
N LEU A 848 9.92 -13.68 -21.36
CA LEU A 848 9.75 -15.08 -21.78
C LEU A 848 9.80 -16.05 -20.59
N HIS A 849 8.99 -15.83 -19.54
CA HIS A 849 8.59 -16.94 -18.67
C HIS A 849 7.12 -16.81 -18.22
N LYS A 850 6.38 -17.89 -18.52
CA LYS A 850 4.97 -18.24 -18.21
C LYS A 850 3.86 -17.55 -19.03
N ASN A 851 3.63 -18.13 -20.22
CA ASN A 851 2.30 -18.19 -20.82
C ASN A 851 1.36 -18.98 -19.88
N TRP A 852 0.41 -18.31 -19.24
CA TRP A 852 -0.72 -18.96 -18.58
C TRP A 852 -1.96 -18.85 -19.47
N GLY A 853 -2.20 -19.91 -20.21
CA GLY A 853 -3.35 -19.98 -21.12
C GLY A 853 -3.41 -21.29 -21.87
N ASP A 854 -3.28 -22.43 -21.18
CA ASP A 854 -3.91 -23.69 -21.61
C ASP A 854 -3.77 -24.78 -20.54
N THR A 855 -4.75 -24.92 -19.63
CA THR A 855 -5.21 -26.20 -19.08
C THR A 855 -6.53 -25.97 -18.37
N GLY A 856 -7.59 -26.62 -18.87
CA GLY A 856 -8.91 -26.53 -18.29
C GLY A 856 -9.02 -27.21 -16.91
N GLY A 857 -9.87 -26.62 -16.07
CA GLY A 857 -10.53 -27.32 -14.97
C GLY A 857 -9.82 -27.26 -13.62
N VAL A 858 -10.51 -26.59 -12.69
CA VAL A 858 -10.46 -26.75 -11.22
C VAL A 858 -9.34 -26.00 -10.49
N GLU A 859 -9.80 -25.14 -9.57
CA GLU A 859 -9.14 -24.61 -8.37
C GLU A 859 -7.79 -23.91 -8.55
N ASP A 860 -7.84 -22.57 -8.63
CA ASP A 860 -6.93 -21.65 -7.92
C ASP A 860 -7.39 -20.21 -8.19
N PHE A 861 -8.26 -19.69 -7.32
CA PHE A 861 -8.69 -18.28 -7.31
C PHE A 861 -8.57 -17.73 -5.88
N GLU A 862 -7.40 -17.93 -5.28
CA GLU A 862 -6.93 -17.15 -4.14
C GLU A 862 -5.60 -16.50 -4.54
N ALA A 863 -5.72 -15.35 -5.21
CA ALA A 863 -4.65 -14.37 -5.24
C ALA A 863 -5.30 -13.01 -4.95
N ASN A 864 -4.88 -12.45 -3.83
CA ASN A 864 -5.15 -11.10 -3.35
C ASN A 864 -5.26 -10.07 -4.50
N PRO A 865 -6.42 -9.40 -4.71
CA PRO A 865 -6.55 -8.36 -5.74
C PRO A 865 -6.12 -6.97 -5.22
N TRP A 866 -5.29 -6.93 -4.17
CA TRP A 866 -4.73 -5.74 -3.57
C TRP A 866 -3.27 -5.60 -3.91
#